data_AF-A0A2A7GUN1-F1
#
_entry.id   AF-A0A2A7GUN1-F1
#
_cell.length_a   1.000
_cell.length_b   1.000
_cell.length_c   1.000
_cell.angle_alpha   90.00
_cell.angle_beta   90.00
_cell.angle_gamma   90.00
#
_symmetry.space_group_name_H-M   'P 1'
#
loop_
_entity.id
_entity.type
_entity.pdbx_description
1 polymer ?
#
loop_
_entity_poly.entity_id
_entity_poly.type
_entity_poly.pdbx_seq_one_letter_code
_entity_poly.pdbx_strand_id
1 'polypeptide(L)'
;MAVGTYQLFQHLNMTGTQEELAMRYLQTRDEEVLKLIEQTTIRENKRSDFAWRFMNDFRKTYKQDPVFFRLFYHLLEDQLLNVLLVRFTHVSFLDMKVYFEKSGLSFDRLVTSACKYLTNLSRSVNEADVFLRQLIQEDPKYIEEQLQVLTGQQKLLLLLVMLDADYERFLPYRSLLEEELQTHAVFILKLSGAEEKIEAAQRYVRGESVSKVFAGASLPDFTWQQIFRIYPHSDVARRYMELLVKSSVKKFMNYAISHVSHTLEQSGNYRKTKSFDTQVYETTRNLCEQFGISEERFFAYRLTQHHLDFIDFDRIYEYKLLLCMVEEQPEFVKRTLQYLSQSHYLFVSLLLAEKGYELNRNKVREDFLNVVLQTKSSEIRGTYRNYLLGNLSFEDMKQVLENSKYRNNYWRMSVLEVALLWDIEEAAKREAALTLQLGKTYNYSLYELLQRYADMKNSPEQILEDLLSYGLSKEKLITYSVEQASERNEKGSRAREVLIRLFVKERTYVTGEFPEYSVDERIFILDELAKDNAAQTRDLLIQSLGDSSKRVRTAAVELLTKDAEAAEDVAKELSNRKKVVRENVMQTLLYYKSEKYTQLVQEALQEKKNASLMEKFAPLLGDGNLEGASGSIEALCTRILTPQKRNALVQWLGFEPQIRLRDSDTIADAMIPLAYFQQYVSDSVIEKKEAAEAIGAALNEQDMKENIQAIYQLWISQGAESKKRGILSLYGIYSDDEMALQLKKQIDEWALGMRGAIAAAAVQALALSSSHLGLMSIHSMAFKYKHKQVRNAAKEALSLAAKTRGITEEELEDQLVPDLGFNKRGEKTIDYGSRTFTAYLTPNLKIELKTEEGKRIKSLPKPNAKDDAEEAEEAKAELTSIKKQLRSMITMQTQRLETALSLNRYWSQNTWKSLFVENPIMQQFAISFIWGEYKEGKLLAMFRYMEDGTFNTIEEEEHELTPDTVIGLIHPLELSEEERELWKEQLDDYEVTQPFPQIDREVFQVEEDEEVTVERFAGIQINGRSLFGKMTKYGWSRGSVQDAGVYYTFYKEDTRTGLGAELAFEGAPVGYEGEEDVCVFEIQFYKAGTVSRGSYDYDEIDHEKRVLPKQVSERFFSEILYDIKRATESNLGRDENWRSKR
;
A
#
# COMPACT_ATOMS: atom_id res chain seq x y z
N MET A 1 -37.57 -10.49 -41.59
CA MET A 1 -37.98 -10.15 -40.21
C MET A 1 -39.35 -10.76 -39.96
N ALA A 2 -39.47 -11.76 -39.07
CA ALA A 2 -40.75 -12.30 -38.56
C ALA A 2 -40.56 -13.38 -37.47
N VAL A 3 -39.37 -14.01 -37.38
CA VAL A 3 -39.15 -15.17 -36.48
C VAL A 3 -39.05 -14.78 -34.99
N GLY A 4 -38.71 -13.52 -34.65
CA GLY A 4 -38.51 -13.09 -33.26
C GLY A 4 -39.80 -12.80 -32.48
N THR A 5 -40.82 -12.22 -33.11
CA THR A 5 -42.06 -11.80 -32.45
C THR A 5 -42.93 -13.00 -32.06
N TYR A 6 -42.95 -14.03 -32.91
CA TYR A 6 -43.74 -15.25 -32.71
C TYR A 6 -43.21 -16.11 -31.54
N GLN A 7 -41.89 -16.21 -31.38
CA GLN A 7 -41.28 -16.92 -30.23
C GLN A 7 -41.58 -16.22 -28.89
N LEU A 8 -41.71 -14.89 -28.89
CA LEU A 8 -42.07 -14.10 -27.70
C LEU A 8 -43.55 -14.24 -27.33
N PHE A 9 -44.46 -14.30 -28.32
CA PHE A 9 -45.88 -14.59 -28.06
C PHE A 9 -46.11 -16.00 -27.49
N GLN A 10 -45.30 -16.97 -27.94
CA GLN A 10 -45.26 -18.31 -27.34
C GLN A 10 -44.78 -18.30 -25.88
N HIS A 11 -43.86 -17.42 -25.49
CA HIS A 11 -43.43 -17.27 -24.10
C HIS A 11 -44.48 -16.63 -23.17
N LEU A 12 -45.41 -15.85 -23.73
CA LEU A 12 -46.53 -15.25 -23.01
C LEU A 12 -47.78 -16.13 -23.00
N ASN A 13 -47.75 -17.32 -23.65
CA ASN A 13 -48.90 -18.21 -23.83
C ASN A 13 -50.14 -17.49 -24.41
N MET A 14 -49.93 -16.60 -25.38
CA MET A 14 -51.05 -15.92 -26.05
C MET A 14 -51.84 -16.94 -26.91
N THR A 15 -53.16 -16.82 -26.90
CA THR A 15 -54.06 -17.60 -27.76
C THR A 15 -53.97 -17.11 -29.21
N GLY A 16 -54.33 -17.94 -30.20
CA GLY A 16 -54.26 -17.55 -31.61
C GLY A 16 -55.02 -16.26 -31.96
N THR A 17 -56.13 -15.99 -31.26
CA THR A 17 -56.91 -14.75 -31.41
C THR A 17 -56.18 -13.54 -30.83
N GLN A 18 -55.42 -13.72 -29.74
CA GLN A 18 -54.58 -12.68 -29.14
C GLN A 18 -53.34 -12.38 -29.98
N GLU A 19 -52.73 -13.40 -30.60
CA GLU A 19 -51.64 -13.21 -31.55
C GLU A 19 -52.10 -12.37 -32.76
N GLU A 20 -53.29 -12.64 -33.28
CA GLU A 20 -53.85 -11.95 -34.44
C GLU A 20 -54.19 -10.48 -34.12
N LEU A 21 -54.78 -10.21 -32.94
CA LEU A 21 -55.04 -8.85 -32.45
C LEU A 21 -53.76 -8.08 -32.13
N ALA A 22 -52.75 -8.73 -31.52
CA ALA A 22 -51.46 -8.13 -31.24
C ALA A 22 -50.70 -7.77 -32.53
N MET A 23 -50.73 -8.64 -33.54
CA MET A 23 -50.18 -8.34 -34.87
C MET A 23 -50.91 -7.19 -35.55
N ARG A 24 -52.24 -7.14 -35.41
CA ARG A 24 -53.04 -6.02 -35.92
C ARG A 24 -52.69 -4.71 -35.24
N TYR A 25 -52.51 -4.68 -33.91
CA TYR A 25 -52.05 -3.48 -33.21
C TYR A 25 -50.65 -3.04 -33.66
N LEU A 26 -49.70 -3.96 -33.78
CA LEU A 26 -48.34 -3.64 -34.23
C LEU A 26 -48.31 -3.03 -35.65
N GLN A 27 -49.27 -3.41 -36.51
CA GLN A 27 -49.40 -2.87 -37.87
C GLN A 27 -50.18 -1.56 -37.93
N THR A 28 -51.25 -1.43 -37.14
CA THR A 28 -52.22 -0.32 -37.26
C THR A 28 -52.04 0.78 -36.22
N ARG A 29 -51.41 0.47 -35.08
CA ARG A 29 -51.26 1.33 -33.89
C ARG A 29 -52.60 1.85 -33.33
N ASP A 30 -53.68 1.08 -33.53
CA ASP A 30 -55.03 1.43 -33.09
C ASP A 30 -55.24 1.12 -31.58
N GLU A 31 -55.46 2.16 -30.78
CA GLU A 31 -55.67 2.08 -29.33
C GLU A 31 -56.89 1.25 -28.92
N GLU A 32 -57.94 1.16 -29.76
CA GLU A 32 -59.10 0.30 -29.44
C GLU A 32 -58.77 -1.19 -29.57
N VAL A 33 -57.88 -1.54 -30.51
CA VAL A 33 -57.38 -2.92 -30.65
C VAL A 33 -56.56 -3.31 -29.41
N LEU A 34 -55.83 -2.37 -28.82
CA LEU A 34 -55.07 -2.59 -27.58
C LEU A 34 -56.00 -2.96 -26.40
N LYS A 35 -57.10 -2.23 -26.23
CA LYS A 35 -58.10 -2.49 -25.17
C LYS A 35 -58.83 -3.83 -25.34
N LEU A 36 -59.04 -4.28 -26.57
CA LEU A 36 -59.63 -5.60 -26.82
C LEU A 36 -58.72 -6.75 -26.38
N ILE A 37 -57.39 -6.59 -26.49
CA ILE A 37 -56.43 -7.61 -26.07
C ILE A 37 -56.41 -7.72 -24.53
N GLU A 38 -56.50 -6.59 -23.82
CA GLU A 38 -56.59 -6.52 -22.35
C GLU A 38 -57.75 -7.38 -21.80
N GLN A 39 -58.93 -7.26 -22.40
CA GLN A 39 -60.14 -7.98 -21.95
C GLN A 39 -60.06 -9.51 -22.11
N THR A 40 -59.15 -10.01 -22.96
CA THR A 40 -59.04 -11.45 -23.25
C THR A 40 -57.96 -12.17 -22.44
N THR A 41 -57.14 -11.44 -21.66
CA THR A 41 -55.92 -11.97 -21.05
C THR A 41 -56.08 -12.13 -19.54
N ILE A 42 -56.40 -13.33 -19.05
CA ILE A 42 -56.34 -13.67 -17.61
C ILE A 42 -55.61 -15.01 -17.44
N ARG A 43 -54.44 -15.03 -16.79
CA ARG A 43 -54.11 -15.92 -15.63
C ARG A 43 -52.66 -15.91 -15.12
N GLU A 44 -52.59 -16.42 -13.89
CA GLU A 44 -51.51 -16.59 -12.92
C GLU A 44 -50.42 -17.64 -13.25
N ASN A 45 -49.25 -17.44 -12.63
CA ASN A 45 -48.18 -18.36 -12.19
C ASN A 45 -46.85 -18.48 -12.95
N LYS A 46 -45.77 -18.37 -12.13
CA LYS A 46 -44.31 -18.60 -12.32
C LYS A 46 -43.45 -17.36 -12.66
N ARG A 47 -43.16 -16.55 -11.64
CA ARG A 47 -42.55 -15.20 -11.74
C ARG A 47 -41.01 -15.12 -11.74
N SER A 48 -40.27 -16.09 -11.19
CA SER A 48 -38.81 -15.94 -11.00
C SER A 48 -37.99 -16.30 -12.23
N ASP A 49 -38.29 -17.43 -12.90
CA ASP A 49 -37.61 -17.83 -14.14
C ASP A 49 -37.96 -16.93 -15.33
N PHE A 50 -39.18 -16.37 -15.30
CA PHE A 50 -39.69 -15.45 -16.32
C PHE A 50 -38.86 -14.16 -16.36
N ALA A 51 -38.63 -13.52 -15.21
CA ALA A 51 -37.93 -12.24 -15.13
C ALA A 51 -36.49 -12.26 -15.69
N TRP A 52 -35.76 -13.38 -15.49
CA TRP A 52 -34.38 -13.51 -15.94
C TRP A 52 -34.25 -13.79 -17.45
N ARG A 53 -35.05 -14.73 -17.99
CA ARG A 53 -35.07 -15.01 -19.44
C ARG A 53 -35.59 -13.81 -20.24
N PHE A 54 -36.63 -13.16 -19.71
CA PHE A 54 -37.27 -11.99 -20.31
C PHE A 54 -36.29 -10.83 -20.56
N MET A 55 -35.44 -10.48 -19.58
CA MET A 55 -34.51 -9.35 -19.74
C MET A 55 -33.37 -9.64 -20.72
N ASN A 56 -33.00 -10.92 -20.87
CA ASN A 56 -31.97 -11.34 -21.81
C ASN A 56 -32.48 -11.26 -23.26
N ASP A 57 -33.76 -11.57 -23.48
CA ASP A 57 -34.42 -11.43 -24.78
C ASP A 57 -34.81 -9.96 -25.06
N PHE A 58 -35.15 -9.17 -24.03
CA PHE A 58 -35.38 -7.72 -24.09
C PHE A 58 -34.16 -6.94 -24.57
N ARG A 59 -32.95 -7.23 -24.05
CA ARG A 59 -31.70 -6.60 -24.54
C ARG A 59 -31.47 -6.86 -26.03
N LYS A 60 -31.99 -7.97 -26.56
CA LYS A 60 -31.87 -8.36 -27.98
C LYS A 60 -32.96 -7.75 -28.86
N THR A 61 -34.19 -7.61 -28.36
CA THR A 61 -35.36 -7.16 -29.14
C THR A 61 -35.67 -5.67 -29.02
N TYR A 62 -35.41 -5.02 -27.88
CA TYR A 62 -35.72 -3.60 -27.65
C TYR A 62 -35.00 -2.64 -28.61
N LYS A 63 -33.82 -3.02 -29.12
CA LYS A 63 -33.12 -2.23 -30.16
C LYS A 63 -33.90 -2.13 -31.48
N GLN A 64 -34.98 -2.90 -31.68
CA GLN A 64 -35.66 -3.03 -32.97
C GLN A 64 -37.07 -2.40 -33.01
N ASP A 65 -37.83 -2.31 -31.90
CA ASP A 65 -39.16 -1.65 -31.91
C ASP A 65 -39.68 -1.20 -30.51
N PRO A 66 -39.76 0.11 -30.21
CA PRO A 66 -40.33 0.65 -28.96
C PRO A 66 -41.85 0.41 -28.79
N VAL A 67 -42.60 0.23 -29.88
CA VAL A 67 -44.06 0.06 -29.85
C VAL A 67 -44.44 -1.28 -29.22
N PHE A 68 -43.58 -2.29 -29.38
CA PHE A 68 -43.75 -3.61 -28.77
C PHE A 68 -43.69 -3.55 -27.23
N PHE A 69 -42.84 -2.69 -26.66
CA PHE A 69 -42.74 -2.52 -25.21
C PHE A 69 -44.01 -1.89 -24.61
N ARG A 70 -44.66 -0.98 -25.34
CA ARG A 70 -45.91 -0.32 -24.89
C ARG A 70 -47.09 -1.30 -24.86
N LEU A 71 -47.22 -2.15 -25.88
CA LEU A 71 -48.18 -3.26 -25.90
C LEU A 71 -47.94 -4.22 -24.72
N PHE A 72 -46.68 -4.50 -24.41
CA PHE A 72 -46.28 -5.43 -23.35
C PHE A 72 -46.51 -4.89 -21.93
N TYR A 73 -46.24 -3.61 -21.66
CA TYR A 73 -46.59 -2.95 -20.39
C TYR A 73 -48.08 -3.02 -20.11
N HIS A 74 -48.91 -2.72 -21.12
CA HIS A 74 -50.35 -2.77 -21.00
C HIS A 74 -50.89 -4.19 -20.76
N LEU A 75 -50.23 -5.23 -21.28
CA LEU A 75 -50.66 -6.62 -21.08
C LEU A 75 -50.29 -7.20 -19.70
N LEU A 76 -49.34 -6.60 -18.98
CA LEU A 76 -48.83 -7.15 -17.70
C LEU A 76 -49.08 -6.26 -16.47
N GLU A 77 -49.41 -4.99 -16.65
CA GLU A 77 -49.76 -3.99 -15.61
C GLU A 77 -49.05 -4.20 -14.25
N ASP A 78 -49.77 -4.65 -13.21
CA ASP A 78 -49.27 -4.82 -11.83
C ASP A 78 -48.16 -5.88 -11.69
N GLN A 79 -48.09 -6.86 -12.59
CA GLN A 79 -47.07 -7.91 -12.56
C GLN A 79 -45.69 -7.35 -12.89
N LEU A 80 -45.62 -6.42 -13.83
CA LEU A 80 -44.37 -5.81 -14.27
C LEU A 80 -43.83 -4.84 -13.22
N LEU A 81 -44.71 -4.09 -12.53
CA LEU A 81 -44.34 -3.21 -11.42
C LEU A 81 -43.62 -3.96 -10.29
N ASN A 82 -44.11 -5.15 -9.96
CA ASN A 82 -43.53 -6.02 -8.94
C ASN A 82 -42.17 -6.59 -9.35
N VAL A 83 -42.02 -6.96 -10.62
CA VAL A 83 -40.74 -7.45 -11.15
C VAL A 83 -39.68 -6.34 -11.17
N LEU A 84 -40.09 -5.10 -11.45
CA LEU A 84 -39.21 -3.93 -11.44
C LEU A 84 -38.75 -3.58 -10.02
N LEU A 85 -39.65 -3.54 -9.02
CA LEU A 85 -39.29 -3.28 -7.62
C LEU A 85 -38.30 -4.32 -7.06
N VAL A 86 -38.49 -5.61 -7.34
CA VAL A 86 -37.59 -6.68 -6.86
C VAL A 86 -36.16 -6.56 -7.39
N ARG A 87 -35.95 -5.95 -8.57
CA ARG A 87 -34.63 -5.87 -9.21
C ARG A 87 -33.76 -4.69 -8.76
N PHE A 88 -34.26 -3.76 -7.94
CA PHE A 88 -33.43 -2.74 -7.29
C PHE A 88 -32.32 -3.33 -6.37
N THR A 89 -32.42 -4.62 -6.03
CA THR A 89 -31.36 -5.39 -5.36
C THR A 89 -30.18 -5.78 -6.28
N HIS A 90 -30.35 -5.66 -7.60
CA HIS A 90 -29.44 -6.25 -8.59
C HIS A 90 -29.09 -5.32 -9.76
N VAL A 91 -29.74 -4.17 -9.88
CA VAL A 91 -29.54 -3.19 -10.96
C VAL A 91 -29.50 -1.80 -10.34
N SER A 92 -28.55 -0.96 -10.78
CA SER A 92 -28.41 0.40 -10.27
C SER A 92 -29.64 1.26 -10.63
N PHE A 93 -29.96 2.23 -9.78
CA PHE A 93 -31.03 3.19 -10.03
C PHE A 93 -30.83 3.93 -11.36
N LEU A 94 -29.58 4.32 -11.67
CA LEU A 94 -29.21 5.03 -12.90
C LEU A 94 -29.52 4.21 -14.16
N ASP A 95 -29.21 2.90 -14.14
CA ASP A 95 -29.54 2.00 -15.24
C ASP A 95 -31.05 1.80 -15.39
N MET A 96 -31.78 1.74 -14.27
CA MET A 96 -33.24 1.63 -14.23
C MET A 96 -33.93 2.89 -14.78
N LYS A 97 -33.44 4.07 -14.44
CA LYS A 97 -33.93 5.36 -14.92
C LYS A 97 -33.92 5.46 -16.45
N VAL A 98 -32.82 5.01 -17.08
CA VAL A 98 -32.71 4.94 -18.55
C VAL A 98 -33.78 4.03 -19.16
N TYR A 99 -34.19 2.96 -18.47
CA TYR A 99 -35.29 2.11 -18.94
C TYR A 99 -36.65 2.80 -18.81
N PHE A 100 -36.92 3.51 -17.71
CA PHE A 100 -38.17 4.24 -17.50
C PHE A 100 -38.34 5.42 -18.47
N GLU A 101 -37.30 6.24 -18.64
CA GLU A 101 -37.30 7.38 -19.56
C GLU A 101 -37.54 6.94 -21.00
N LYS A 102 -36.89 5.85 -21.43
CA LYS A 102 -37.02 5.35 -22.80
C LYS A 102 -38.32 4.58 -23.06
N SER A 103 -39.00 4.13 -22.01
CA SER A 103 -40.27 3.40 -22.13
C SER A 103 -41.51 4.28 -21.99
N GLY A 104 -41.38 5.52 -21.50
CA GLY A 104 -42.51 6.43 -21.29
C GLY A 104 -43.39 6.05 -20.11
N LEU A 105 -42.86 5.31 -19.13
CA LEU A 105 -43.58 4.88 -17.93
C LEU A 105 -43.45 5.91 -16.79
N SER A 106 -44.56 6.23 -16.11
CA SER A 106 -44.58 7.16 -14.98
C SER A 106 -44.14 6.53 -13.66
N PHE A 107 -43.36 7.26 -12.85
CA PHE A 107 -42.94 6.83 -11.52
C PHE A 107 -44.08 6.76 -10.47
N ASP A 108 -45.21 7.44 -10.70
CA ASP A 108 -46.28 7.62 -9.69
C ASP A 108 -46.87 6.30 -9.16
N ARG A 109 -47.11 5.34 -10.06
CA ARG A 109 -47.67 4.02 -9.69
C ARG A 109 -46.68 3.18 -8.87
N LEU A 110 -45.37 3.36 -9.08
CA LEU A 110 -44.30 2.66 -8.36
C LEU A 110 -44.14 3.17 -6.94
N VAL A 111 -44.14 4.49 -6.73
CA VAL A 111 -44.08 5.11 -5.39
C VAL A 111 -45.27 4.69 -4.54
N THR A 112 -46.48 4.73 -5.11
CA THR A 112 -47.71 4.29 -4.44
C THR A 112 -47.65 2.81 -4.04
N SER A 113 -47.13 1.96 -4.94
CA SER A 113 -46.98 0.52 -4.69
C SER A 113 -45.91 0.24 -3.63
N ALA A 114 -44.79 0.95 -3.65
CA ALA A 114 -43.73 0.84 -2.64
C ALA A 114 -44.25 1.23 -1.25
N CYS A 115 -44.98 2.34 -1.13
CA CYS A 115 -45.59 2.78 0.14
C CYS A 115 -46.63 1.75 0.65
N LYS A 116 -47.42 1.15 -0.24
CA LYS A 116 -48.36 0.07 0.10
C LYS A 116 -47.65 -1.20 0.61
N TYR A 117 -46.48 -1.53 0.05
CA TYR A 117 -45.68 -2.67 0.50
C TYR A 117 -45.08 -2.46 1.89
N LEU A 118 -44.64 -1.23 2.21
CA LEU A 118 -44.21 -0.86 3.55
C LEU A 118 -45.34 -0.96 4.57
N THR A 119 -46.57 -0.60 4.18
CA THR A 119 -47.75 -0.61 5.08
C THR A 119 -48.18 -2.03 5.48
N ASN A 120 -48.02 -3.02 4.59
CA ASN A 120 -48.54 -4.38 4.77
C ASN A 120 -47.48 -5.43 5.22
N LEU A 121 -46.24 -5.02 5.52
CA LEU A 121 -45.14 -5.94 5.86
C LEU A 121 -44.98 -7.11 4.86
N SER A 122 -45.07 -6.81 3.57
CA SER A 122 -44.96 -7.83 2.52
C SER A 122 -43.55 -8.46 2.45
N ARG A 123 -43.39 -9.56 1.69
CA ARG A 123 -42.06 -10.16 1.43
C ARG A 123 -41.06 -9.22 0.74
N SER A 124 -41.53 -8.11 0.16
CA SER A 124 -40.71 -7.19 -0.66
C SER A 124 -40.51 -5.81 -0.02
N VAL A 125 -40.63 -5.72 1.32
CA VAL A 125 -40.48 -4.47 2.11
C VAL A 125 -39.09 -3.86 1.97
N ASN A 126 -38.04 -4.68 1.93
CA ASN A 126 -36.67 -4.19 1.84
C ASN A 126 -36.39 -3.55 0.48
N GLU A 127 -36.91 -4.16 -0.60
CA GLU A 127 -36.76 -3.65 -1.95
C GLU A 127 -37.53 -2.35 -2.18
N ALA A 128 -38.69 -2.21 -1.53
CA ALA A 128 -39.46 -0.96 -1.52
C ALA A 128 -38.74 0.17 -0.76
N ASP A 129 -38.11 -0.12 0.38
CA ASP A 129 -37.32 0.85 1.16
C ASP A 129 -36.09 1.34 0.36
N VAL A 130 -35.34 0.41 -0.24
CA VAL A 130 -34.17 0.75 -1.08
C VAL A 130 -34.56 1.63 -2.26
N PHE A 131 -35.65 1.29 -2.95
CA PHE A 131 -36.15 2.09 -4.07
C PHE A 131 -36.51 3.52 -3.63
N LEU A 132 -37.28 3.67 -2.54
CA LEU A 132 -37.71 4.97 -2.05
C LEU A 132 -36.51 5.82 -1.60
N ARG A 133 -35.55 5.24 -0.88
CA ARG A 133 -34.33 5.95 -0.45
C ARG A 133 -33.51 6.48 -1.64
N GLN A 134 -33.33 5.66 -2.67
CA GLN A 134 -32.61 6.08 -3.89
C GLN A 134 -33.37 7.17 -4.65
N LEU A 135 -34.70 7.05 -4.77
CA LEU A 135 -35.52 8.06 -5.41
C LEU A 135 -35.51 9.39 -4.63
N ILE A 136 -35.50 9.34 -3.29
CA ILE A 136 -35.40 10.52 -2.42
C ILE A 136 -34.08 11.27 -2.64
N GLN A 137 -32.97 10.55 -2.82
CA GLN A 137 -31.66 11.16 -3.09
C GLN A 137 -31.60 11.81 -4.49
N GLU A 138 -32.25 11.20 -5.48
CA GLU A 138 -32.19 11.59 -6.89
C GLU A 138 -33.20 12.68 -7.28
N ASP A 139 -34.47 12.55 -6.88
CA ASP A 139 -35.53 13.53 -7.14
C ASP A 139 -36.37 13.84 -5.88
N PRO A 140 -35.77 14.55 -4.93
CA PRO A 140 -36.41 14.93 -3.67
C PRO A 140 -37.62 15.86 -3.85
N LYS A 141 -37.62 16.73 -4.87
CA LYS A 141 -38.77 17.60 -5.17
C LYS A 141 -39.99 16.78 -5.59
N TYR A 142 -39.77 15.77 -6.43
CA TYR A 142 -40.83 14.85 -6.82
C TYR A 142 -41.42 14.09 -5.62
N ILE A 143 -40.60 13.68 -4.64
CA ILE A 143 -41.10 13.04 -3.41
C ILE A 143 -41.94 14.01 -2.56
N GLU A 144 -41.53 15.28 -2.45
CA GLU A 144 -42.33 16.31 -1.78
C GLU A 144 -43.68 16.54 -2.45
N GLU A 145 -43.76 16.43 -3.79
CA GLU A 145 -45.02 16.47 -4.54
C GLU A 145 -45.89 15.23 -4.25
N GLN A 146 -45.30 14.03 -4.21
CA GLN A 146 -46.03 12.80 -3.86
C GLN A 146 -46.55 12.81 -2.41
N LEU A 147 -45.86 13.49 -1.50
CA LEU A 147 -46.29 13.65 -0.10
C LEU A 147 -47.63 14.41 0.01
N GLN A 148 -47.94 15.30 -0.95
CA GLN A 148 -49.23 16.01 -1.02
C GLN A 148 -50.36 15.13 -1.53
N VAL A 149 -50.04 14.05 -2.26
CA VAL A 149 -51.02 13.13 -2.87
C VAL A 149 -51.36 11.97 -1.93
N LEU A 150 -50.39 11.51 -1.13
CA LEU A 150 -50.56 10.39 -0.22
C LEU A 150 -51.32 10.79 1.06
N THR A 151 -52.12 9.86 1.60
CA THR A 151 -52.93 10.11 2.80
C THR A 151 -52.78 9.02 3.87
N GLY A 152 -52.93 9.39 5.14
CA GLY A 152 -52.95 8.46 6.27
C GLY A 152 -51.64 7.69 6.45
N GLN A 153 -51.73 6.37 6.63
CA GLN A 153 -50.59 5.50 6.99
C GLN A 153 -49.44 5.52 5.96
N GLN A 154 -49.76 5.69 4.67
CA GLN A 154 -48.75 5.77 3.60
C GLN A 154 -47.92 7.06 3.69
N LYS A 155 -48.57 8.16 4.08
CA LYS A 155 -47.92 9.47 4.27
C LYS A 155 -46.96 9.44 5.46
N LEU A 156 -47.38 8.85 6.57
CA LEU A 156 -46.52 8.65 7.76
C LEU A 156 -45.26 7.83 7.42
N LEU A 157 -45.42 6.73 6.69
CA LEU A 157 -44.28 5.87 6.32
C LEU A 157 -43.34 6.57 5.34
N LEU A 158 -43.85 7.33 4.37
CA LEU A 158 -43.01 8.11 3.48
C LEU A 158 -42.24 9.19 4.26
N LEU A 159 -42.88 9.90 5.19
CA LEU A 159 -42.21 10.90 6.06
C LEU A 159 -41.09 10.28 6.90
N LEU A 160 -41.30 9.07 7.42
CA LEU A 160 -40.26 8.33 8.15
C LEU A 160 -39.07 7.99 7.24
N VAL A 161 -39.32 7.49 6.02
CA VAL A 161 -38.26 7.17 5.05
C VAL A 161 -37.54 8.43 4.57
N MET A 162 -38.25 9.55 4.36
CA MET A 162 -37.67 10.85 4.00
C MET A 162 -36.67 11.33 5.05
N LEU A 163 -37.09 11.40 6.32
CA LEU A 163 -36.23 11.87 7.41
C LEU A 163 -35.10 10.89 7.75
N ASP A 164 -35.30 9.58 7.53
CA ASP A 164 -34.24 8.58 7.67
C ASP A 164 -33.28 8.53 6.46
N ALA A 165 -33.64 9.15 5.31
CA ALA A 165 -32.79 9.18 4.11
C ALA A 165 -31.95 10.46 4.03
N ASP A 166 -32.50 11.60 4.45
CA ASP A 166 -31.84 12.91 4.45
C ASP A 166 -32.48 13.83 5.51
N TYR A 167 -31.98 13.78 6.75
CA TYR A 167 -32.60 14.47 7.88
C TYR A 167 -32.54 15.99 7.74
N GLU A 168 -31.39 16.55 7.35
CA GLU A 168 -31.21 18.00 7.24
C GLU A 168 -32.14 18.61 6.21
N ARG A 169 -32.26 17.96 5.04
CA ARG A 169 -33.11 18.45 3.95
C ARG A 169 -34.59 18.43 4.32
N PHE A 170 -35.05 17.36 4.95
CA PHE A 170 -36.46 17.18 5.29
C PHE A 170 -36.82 17.64 6.70
N LEU A 171 -35.90 18.28 7.41
CA LEU A 171 -36.12 18.89 8.72
C LEU A 171 -37.37 19.80 8.78
N PRO A 172 -37.73 20.60 7.74
CA PRO A 172 -38.96 21.40 7.77
C PRO A 172 -40.25 20.56 7.88
N TYR A 173 -40.22 19.29 7.46
CA TYR A 173 -41.35 18.35 7.55
C TYR A 173 -41.42 17.65 8.91
N ARG A 174 -40.50 17.94 9.84
CA ARG A 174 -40.50 17.34 11.18
C ARG A 174 -41.77 17.64 11.97
N SER A 175 -42.27 18.88 11.91
CA SER A 175 -43.54 19.24 12.58
C SER A 175 -44.72 18.46 12.03
N LEU A 176 -44.74 18.24 10.72
CA LEU A 176 -45.73 17.40 10.04
C LEU A 176 -45.59 15.92 10.43
N LEU A 177 -44.35 15.39 10.53
CA LEU A 177 -44.11 14.05 11.05
C LEU A 177 -44.59 13.92 12.50
N GLU A 178 -44.32 14.90 13.36
CA GLU A 178 -44.76 14.90 14.77
C GLU A 178 -46.30 14.88 14.86
N GLU A 179 -47.01 15.65 14.03
CA GLU A 179 -48.48 15.65 13.94
C GLU A 179 -49.05 14.29 13.46
N GLU A 180 -48.45 13.71 12.42
CA GLU A 180 -48.84 12.39 11.89
C GLU A 180 -48.52 11.27 12.89
N LEU A 181 -47.38 11.34 13.60
CA LEU A 181 -47.01 10.40 14.67
C LEU A 181 -48.01 10.47 15.83
N GLN A 182 -48.42 11.67 16.23
CA GLN A 182 -49.43 11.85 17.28
C GLN A 182 -50.79 11.27 16.84
N THR A 183 -51.17 11.46 15.59
CA THR A 183 -52.44 10.98 15.03
C THR A 183 -52.47 9.46 14.85
N HIS A 184 -51.32 8.84 14.57
CA HIS A 184 -51.20 7.44 14.19
C HIS A 184 -50.35 6.57 15.13
N ALA A 185 -50.01 7.03 16.34
CA ALA A 185 -49.21 6.28 17.32
C ALA A 185 -49.74 4.87 17.63
N VAL A 186 -51.07 4.69 17.68
CA VAL A 186 -51.72 3.39 17.89
C VAL A 186 -51.45 2.41 16.74
N PHE A 187 -51.36 2.91 15.50
CA PHE A 187 -51.05 2.07 14.34
C PHE A 187 -49.62 1.52 14.42
N ILE A 188 -48.63 2.34 14.83
CA ILE A 188 -47.24 1.90 15.04
C ILE A 188 -47.15 0.83 16.14
N LEU A 189 -47.88 1.01 17.24
CA LEU A 189 -47.91 0.05 18.36
C LEU A 189 -48.55 -1.30 17.98
N LYS A 190 -49.54 -1.30 17.07
CA LYS A 190 -50.16 -2.51 16.52
C LYS A 190 -49.28 -3.23 15.51
N LEU A 191 -48.64 -2.49 14.59
CA LEU A 191 -47.66 -3.03 13.63
C LEU A 191 -46.51 -3.78 14.31
N SER A 192 -46.15 -3.34 15.52
CA SER A 192 -45.04 -3.90 16.31
C SER A 192 -45.45 -4.92 17.38
N GLY A 193 -46.75 -5.14 17.60
CA GLY A 193 -47.28 -6.00 18.67
C GLY A 193 -46.94 -5.52 20.09
N ALA A 194 -46.66 -4.22 20.28
CA ALA A 194 -46.25 -3.65 21.56
C ALA A 194 -47.43 -3.49 22.53
N GLU A 195 -48.61 -3.12 22.03
CA GLU A 195 -49.83 -2.92 22.82
C GLU A 195 -50.27 -4.22 23.53
N GLU A 196 -50.30 -5.33 22.79
CA GLU A 196 -50.67 -6.67 23.28
C GLU A 196 -49.68 -7.18 24.34
N LYS A 197 -48.39 -6.89 24.17
CA LYS A 197 -47.33 -7.24 25.15
C LYS A 197 -47.44 -6.43 26.44
N ILE A 198 -47.82 -5.16 26.36
CA ILE A 198 -48.03 -4.30 27.53
C ILE A 198 -49.26 -4.75 28.30
N GLU A 199 -50.36 -5.06 27.61
CA GLU A 199 -51.57 -5.57 28.24
C GLU A 199 -51.30 -6.91 28.95
N ALA A 200 -50.55 -7.81 28.31
CA ALA A 200 -50.13 -9.07 28.91
C ALA A 200 -49.21 -8.88 30.14
N ALA A 201 -48.28 -7.91 30.09
CA ALA A 201 -47.41 -7.58 31.22
C ALA A 201 -48.21 -6.97 32.41
N GLN A 202 -49.20 -6.12 32.13
CA GLN A 202 -50.07 -5.55 33.17
C GLN A 202 -50.92 -6.63 33.86
N ARG A 203 -51.49 -7.58 33.09
CA ARG A 203 -52.21 -8.73 33.65
C ARG A 203 -51.31 -9.58 34.55
N TYR A 204 -50.05 -9.82 34.16
CA TYR A 204 -49.07 -10.52 35.01
C TYR A 204 -48.77 -9.75 36.31
N VAL A 205 -48.53 -8.44 36.25
CA VAL A 205 -48.25 -7.59 37.44
C VAL A 205 -49.44 -7.53 38.40
N ARG A 206 -50.68 -7.58 37.89
CA ARG A 206 -51.91 -7.68 38.70
C ARG A 206 -52.20 -9.08 39.26
N GLY A 207 -51.37 -10.08 38.92
CA GLY A 207 -51.56 -11.48 39.33
C GLY A 207 -52.63 -12.25 38.54
N GLU A 208 -53.12 -11.67 37.44
CA GLU A 208 -54.19 -12.22 36.57
C GLU A 208 -53.66 -13.22 35.52
N SER A 209 -52.34 -13.38 35.40
CA SER A 209 -51.68 -14.33 34.50
C SER A 209 -50.50 -15.02 35.18
N VAL A 210 -50.34 -16.32 34.94
CA VAL A 210 -49.24 -17.16 35.48
C VAL A 210 -48.02 -17.14 34.56
N SER A 211 -48.16 -16.70 33.31
CA SER A 211 -47.06 -16.64 32.34
C SER A 211 -46.25 -15.36 32.52
N LYS A 212 -44.98 -15.50 32.88
CA LYS A 212 -44.03 -14.38 32.96
C LYS A 212 -43.76 -13.85 31.56
N VAL A 213 -44.55 -12.87 31.12
CA VAL A 213 -44.30 -12.16 29.86
C VAL A 213 -43.15 -11.17 30.11
N PHE A 214 -41.99 -11.44 29.50
CA PHE A 214 -40.85 -10.53 29.57
C PHE A 214 -41.15 -9.27 28.77
N ALA A 215 -41.42 -8.15 29.46
CA ALA A 215 -41.16 -6.84 28.87
C ALA A 215 -39.69 -6.81 28.44
N GLY A 216 -39.43 -6.58 27.14
CA GLY A 216 -38.06 -6.64 26.58
C GLY A 216 -37.60 -7.98 25.98
N ALA A 217 -38.53 -8.88 25.59
CA ALA A 217 -38.21 -10.02 24.73
C ALA A 217 -38.09 -9.59 23.26
N SER A 218 -36.90 -9.79 22.66
CA SER A 218 -36.49 -9.65 21.24
C SER A 218 -37.48 -8.95 20.31
N LEU A 219 -37.77 -7.67 20.54
CA LEU A 219 -38.34 -6.81 19.51
C LEU A 219 -37.23 -6.44 18.52
N PRO A 220 -37.50 -6.40 17.20
CA PRO A 220 -36.54 -5.89 16.22
C PRO A 220 -36.06 -4.48 16.57
N ASP A 221 -34.82 -4.12 16.23
CA ASP A 221 -34.23 -2.82 16.58
C ASP A 221 -35.05 -1.64 16.03
N PHE A 222 -35.59 -1.78 14.82
CA PHE A 222 -36.52 -0.81 14.23
C PHE A 222 -37.73 -0.55 15.12
N THR A 223 -38.28 -1.59 15.75
CA THR A 223 -39.41 -1.45 16.67
C THR A 223 -39.04 -0.66 17.91
N TRP A 224 -37.84 -0.88 18.47
CA TRP A 224 -37.36 -0.08 19.60
C TRP A 224 -37.18 1.38 19.21
N GLN A 225 -36.61 1.66 18.03
CA GLN A 225 -36.48 3.03 17.53
C GLN A 225 -37.84 3.73 17.44
N GLN A 226 -38.86 3.05 16.92
CA GLN A 226 -40.21 3.62 16.85
C GLN A 226 -40.80 3.85 18.24
N ILE A 227 -40.61 2.93 19.21
CA ILE A 227 -41.05 3.11 20.60
C ILE A 227 -40.35 4.34 21.24
N PHE A 228 -39.06 4.54 20.99
CA PHE A 228 -38.32 5.73 21.44
C PHE A 228 -38.72 7.02 20.72
N ARG A 229 -39.32 6.98 19.54
CA ARG A 229 -39.88 8.18 18.88
C ARG A 229 -41.26 8.56 19.41
N ILE A 230 -42.07 7.59 19.84
CA ILE A 230 -43.45 7.84 20.28
C ILE A 230 -43.66 7.92 21.79
N TYR A 231 -42.67 7.57 22.62
CA TYR A 231 -42.81 7.62 24.10
C TYR A 231 -43.23 8.98 24.68
N PRO A 232 -42.88 10.15 24.09
CA PRO A 232 -43.36 11.42 24.61
C PRO A 232 -44.87 11.61 24.39
N HIS A 233 -45.43 10.92 23.39
CA HIS A 233 -46.81 11.09 22.91
C HIS A 233 -47.72 9.90 23.25
N SER A 234 -47.19 8.86 23.89
CA SER A 234 -47.95 7.64 24.24
C SER A 234 -47.58 7.14 25.63
N ASP A 235 -48.55 7.21 26.55
CA ASP A 235 -48.42 6.67 27.91
C ASP A 235 -48.13 5.16 27.90
N VAL A 236 -48.65 4.44 26.90
CA VAL A 236 -48.43 3.01 26.69
C VAL A 236 -46.94 2.76 26.38
N ALA A 237 -46.36 3.51 25.46
CA ALA A 237 -44.93 3.41 25.11
C ALA A 237 -44.02 3.83 26.28
N ARG A 238 -44.32 4.94 26.97
CA ARG A 238 -43.58 5.37 28.18
C ARG A 238 -43.62 4.30 29.26
N ARG A 239 -44.79 3.71 29.53
CA ARG A 239 -44.93 2.66 30.56
C ARG A 239 -44.14 1.40 30.20
N TYR A 240 -44.04 1.06 28.92
CA TYR A 240 -43.24 -0.08 28.46
C TYR A 240 -41.74 0.14 28.70
N MET A 241 -41.23 1.36 28.48
CA MET A 241 -39.85 1.72 28.80
C MET A 241 -39.56 1.67 30.30
N GLU A 242 -40.46 2.19 31.14
CA GLU A 242 -40.32 2.09 32.61
C GLU A 242 -40.25 0.63 33.08
N LEU A 243 -41.04 -0.26 32.48
CA LEU A 243 -40.99 -1.69 32.76
C LEU A 243 -39.66 -2.31 32.28
N LEU A 244 -39.14 -1.89 31.13
CA LEU A 244 -37.83 -2.32 30.65
C LEU A 244 -36.72 -1.94 31.64
N VAL A 245 -36.68 -0.68 32.11
CA VAL A 245 -35.69 -0.20 33.09
C VAL A 245 -35.74 -1.03 34.38
N LYS A 246 -36.94 -1.30 34.90
CA LYS A 246 -37.13 -2.15 36.09
C LYS A 246 -36.66 -3.59 35.88
N SER A 247 -36.80 -4.11 34.66
CA SER A 247 -36.38 -5.48 34.33
C SER A 247 -34.88 -5.60 34.06
N SER A 248 -34.29 -4.63 33.36
CA SER A 248 -32.89 -4.63 32.94
C SER A 248 -32.45 -3.22 32.50
N VAL A 249 -31.84 -2.50 33.44
CA VAL A 249 -31.21 -1.19 33.18
C VAL A 249 -30.19 -1.28 32.03
N LYS A 250 -29.43 -2.38 31.94
CA LYS A 250 -28.46 -2.65 30.86
C LYS A 250 -29.12 -2.69 29.48
N LYS A 251 -30.23 -3.41 29.32
CA LYS A 251 -30.93 -3.48 28.03
C LYS A 251 -31.51 -2.12 27.65
N PHE A 252 -32.08 -1.39 28.60
CA PHE A 252 -32.56 -0.04 28.36
C PHE A 252 -31.45 0.88 27.84
N MET A 253 -30.30 0.93 28.52
CA MET A 253 -29.18 1.78 28.10
C MET A 253 -28.71 1.41 26.67
N ASN A 254 -28.64 0.12 26.31
CA ASN A 254 -28.30 -0.27 24.94
C ASN A 254 -29.27 0.27 23.88
N TYR A 255 -30.57 0.19 24.14
CA TYR A 255 -31.56 0.69 23.18
C TYR A 255 -31.62 2.22 23.15
N ALA A 256 -31.45 2.88 24.30
CA ALA A 256 -31.37 4.34 24.40
C ALA A 256 -30.17 4.88 23.61
N ILE A 257 -29.00 4.26 23.77
CA ILE A 257 -27.79 4.57 23.00
C ILE A 257 -28.04 4.39 21.50
N SER A 258 -28.57 3.24 21.11
CA SER A 258 -28.84 2.94 19.70
C SER A 258 -29.81 3.96 19.08
N HIS A 259 -30.81 4.41 19.83
CA HIS A 259 -31.75 5.44 19.40
C HIS A 259 -31.05 6.80 19.25
N VAL A 260 -30.34 7.28 20.28
CA VAL A 260 -29.66 8.58 20.25
C VAL A 260 -28.61 8.64 19.13
N SER A 261 -27.83 7.57 18.94
CA SER A 261 -26.84 7.49 17.85
C SER A 261 -27.47 7.48 16.45
N HIS A 262 -28.71 6.99 16.28
CA HIS A 262 -29.42 7.10 15.01
C HIS A 262 -29.99 8.50 14.81
N THR A 263 -30.55 9.11 15.86
CA THR A 263 -31.14 10.47 15.79
C THR A 263 -30.08 11.55 15.52
N LEU A 264 -28.83 11.33 15.92
CA LEU A 264 -27.72 12.26 15.72
C LEU A 264 -26.80 11.89 14.54
N GLU A 265 -27.20 10.94 13.68
CA GLU A 265 -26.43 10.45 12.50
C GLU A 265 -25.02 9.87 12.81
N GLN A 266 -24.75 9.48 14.06
CA GLN A 266 -23.44 8.94 14.47
C GLN A 266 -23.34 7.41 14.49
N SER A 267 -24.27 6.72 13.80
CA SER A 267 -24.33 5.25 13.79
C SER A 267 -23.05 4.59 13.22
N GLY A 268 -22.35 5.27 12.31
CA GLY A 268 -21.12 4.81 11.66
C GLY A 268 -19.90 4.78 12.61
N ASN A 269 -19.67 5.87 13.35
CA ASN A 269 -18.55 5.96 14.32
C ASN A 269 -18.77 5.02 15.52
N TYR A 270 -19.99 4.96 16.05
CA TYR A 270 -20.31 4.09 17.19
C TYR A 270 -20.14 2.59 16.89
N ARG A 271 -20.49 2.12 15.67
CA ARG A 271 -20.30 0.71 15.29
C ARG A 271 -18.83 0.30 15.16
N LYS A 272 -17.94 1.24 14.81
CA LYS A 272 -16.50 0.97 14.63
C LYS A 272 -15.70 1.06 15.92
N THR A 273 -15.95 2.06 16.77
CA THR A 273 -15.10 2.36 17.94
C THR A 273 -15.78 2.12 19.29
N LYS A 274 -17.11 1.98 19.32
CA LYS A 274 -17.96 2.00 20.54
C LYS A 274 -17.83 3.26 21.42
N SER A 275 -17.03 4.25 21.03
CA SER A 275 -16.82 5.52 21.76
C SER A 275 -17.87 6.55 21.37
N PHE A 276 -18.24 7.44 22.29
CA PHE A 276 -19.12 8.59 22.01
C PHE A 276 -18.34 9.86 21.70
N ASP A 277 -19.00 10.82 21.06
CA ASP A 277 -18.64 12.22 21.17
C ASP A 277 -19.37 12.87 22.35
N THR A 278 -19.07 14.15 22.64
CA THR A 278 -19.68 14.87 23.77
C THR A 278 -21.19 14.99 23.63
N GLN A 279 -21.71 15.19 22.41
CA GLN A 279 -23.13 15.42 22.18
C GLN A 279 -23.98 14.15 22.38
N VAL A 280 -23.52 13.00 21.89
CA VAL A 280 -24.17 11.70 22.09
C VAL A 280 -24.13 11.29 23.57
N TYR A 281 -23.00 11.52 24.25
CA TYR A 281 -22.86 11.21 25.67
C TYR A 281 -23.87 11.99 26.52
N GLU A 282 -23.93 13.31 26.37
CA GLU A 282 -24.84 14.18 27.14
C GLU A 282 -26.32 13.89 26.82
N THR A 283 -26.66 13.71 25.54
CA THR A 283 -28.04 13.42 25.13
C THR A 283 -28.52 12.09 25.69
N THR A 284 -27.66 11.07 25.69
CA THR A 284 -27.99 9.75 26.24
C THR A 284 -28.08 9.80 27.77
N ARG A 285 -27.18 10.54 28.44
CA ARG A 285 -27.21 10.75 29.89
C ARG A 285 -28.53 11.36 30.33
N ASN A 286 -28.94 12.47 29.69
CA ASN A 286 -30.21 13.15 29.95
C ASN A 286 -31.42 12.23 29.75
N LEU A 287 -31.41 11.39 28.70
CA LEU A 287 -32.47 10.41 28.47
C LEU A 287 -32.51 9.34 29.57
N CYS A 288 -31.35 8.85 30.03
CA CYS A 288 -31.28 7.88 31.11
C CYS A 288 -31.79 8.45 32.45
N GLU A 289 -31.50 9.72 32.72
CA GLU A 289 -31.98 10.43 33.93
C GLU A 289 -33.51 10.57 33.96
N GLN A 290 -34.17 10.80 32.82
CA GLN A 290 -35.64 10.84 32.72
C GLN A 290 -36.31 9.55 33.19
N PHE A 291 -35.59 8.42 33.14
CA PHE A 291 -36.07 7.11 33.59
C PHE A 291 -35.42 6.65 34.92
N GLY A 292 -34.78 7.55 35.66
CA GLY A 292 -34.28 7.29 37.02
C GLY A 292 -32.97 6.51 37.09
N ILE A 293 -32.17 6.50 36.02
CA ILE A 293 -30.80 5.94 36.04
C ILE A 293 -29.84 7.05 36.48
N SER A 294 -29.07 6.82 37.54
CA SER A 294 -28.11 7.81 38.02
C SER A 294 -26.94 8.00 37.06
N GLU A 295 -26.35 9.19 37.10
CA GLU A 295 -25.19 9.55 36.29
C GLU A 295 -24.00 8.62 36.54
N GLU A 296 -23.70 8.28 37.80
CA GLU A 296 -22.60 7.35 38.14
C GLU A 296 -22.83 5.95 37.52
N ARG A 297 -24.09 5.50 37.46
CA ARG A 297 -24.43 4.19 36.92
C ARG A 297 -24.33 4.18 35.40
N PHE A 298 -24.72 5.27 34.74
CA PHE A 298 -24.54 5.45 33.32
C PHE A 298 -23.06 5.50 32.94
N PHE A 299 -22.27 6.32 33.65
CA PHE A 299 -20.84 6.44 33.43
C PHE A 299 -20.10 5.10 33.63
N ALA A 300 -20.38 4.39 34.72
CA ALA A 300 -19.85 3.05 34.96
C ALA A 300 -20.19 2.07 33.82
N TYR A 301 -21.44 2.10 33.35
CA TYR A 301 -21.88 1.24 32.26
C TYR A 301 -21.10 1.48 30.97
N ARG A 302 -20.84 2.76 30.66
CA ARG A 302 -20.08 3.15 29.47
C ARG A 302 -18.64 2.67 29.54
N LEU A 303 -17.95 2.87 30.67
CA LEU A 303 -16.59 2.34 30.87
C LEU A 303 -16.52 0.83 30.61
N THR A 304 -17.50 0.07 31.09
CA THR A 304 -17.54 -1.40 30.90
C THR A 304 -17.85 -1.89 29.48
N GLN A 305 -18.17 -1.01 28.52
CA GLN A 305 -18.39 -1.41 27.12
C GLN A 305 -17.10 -1.65 26.34
N HIS A 306 -15.96 -1.24 26.90
CA HIS A 306 -14.64 -1.36 26.30
C HIS A 306 -13.87 -2.50 26.96
N HIS A 307 -13.06 -3.21 26.18
CA HIS A 307 -12.15 -4.22 26.71
C HIS A 307 -10.89 -3.54 27.22
N LEU A 308 -10.41 -3.95 28.40
CA LEU A 308 -9.18 -3.43 29.00
C LEU A 308 -7.88 -3.93 28.32
N ASP A 309 -7.99 -4.72 27.25
CA ASP A 309 -6.85 -5.22 26.46
C ASP A 309 -6.57 -4.35 25.21
N PHE A 310 -7.24 -3.19 25.06
CA PHE A 310 -7.10 -2.31 23.89
C PHE A 310 -5.98 -1.29 24.10
N ILE A 311 -5.07 -1.13 23.13
CA ILE A 311 -3.80 -0.39 23.28
C ILE A 311 -3.98 1.16 23.19
N ASP A 312 -5.18 1.69 22.88
CA ASP A 312 -5.43 3.12 22.64
C ASP A 312 -6.48 3.73 23.60
N PHE A 313 -6.33 3.57 24.92
CA PHE A 313 -7.27 4.16 25.91
C PHE A 313 -7.35 5.68 25.83
N ASP A 314 -6.24 6.32 25.49
CA ASP A 314 -6.09 7.75 25.32
C ASP A 314 -6.91 8.33 24.16
N ARG A 315 -7.42 7.49 23.24
CA ARG A 315 -8.26 7.92 22.12
C ARG A 315 -9.77 7.75 22.36
N ILE A 316 -10.17 7.06 23.43
CA ILE A 316 -11.59 6.82 23.75
C ILE A 316 -12.12 7.95 24.64
N TYR A 317 -13.22 8.58 24.22
CA TYR A 317 -13.80 9.73 24.91
C TYR A 317 -14.12 9.45 26.39
N GLU A 318 -14.71 8.30 26.70
CA GLU A 318 -15.07 7.95 28.07
C GLU A 318 -13.86 7.73 29.00
N TYR A 319 -12.72 7.30 28.46
CA TYR A 319 -11.48 7.19 29.21
C TYR A 319 -10.78 8.56 29.34
N LYS A 320 -10.83 9.43 28.31
CA LYS A 320 -10.43 10.84 28.45
C LYS A 320 -11.23 11.53 29.54
N LEU A 321 -12.56 11.34 29.53
CA LEU A 321 -13.46 11.89 30.54
C LEU A 321 -13.14 11.34 31.93
N LEU A 322 -12.84 10.04 32.05
CA LEU A 322 -12.38 9.44 33.29
C LEU A 322 -11.09 10.08 33.81
N LEU A 323 -10.09 10.31 32.96
CA LEU A 323 -8.84 10.96 33.35
C LEU A 323 -9.09 12.39 33.87
N CYS A 324 -9.92 13.17 33.18
CA CYS A 324 -10.33 14.50 33.65
C CYS A 324 -11.11 14.42 34.98
N MET A 325 -12.08 13.50 35.10
CA MET A 325 -12.91 13.36 36.31
C MET A 325 -12.13 12.86 37.52
N VAL A 326 -11.07 12.07 37.33
CA VAL A 326 -10.18 11.65 38.43
C VAL A 326 -9.45 12.86 39.02
N GLU A 327 -9.12 13.86 38.20
CA GLU A 327 -8.46 15.10 38.65
C GLU A 327 -9.47 16.11 39.22
N GLU A 328 -10.58 16.34 38.52
CA GLU A 328 -11.53 17.42 38.85
C GLU A 328 -12.64 17.00 39.82
N GLN A 329 -13.10 15.74 39.78
CA GLN A 329 -14.26 15.25 40.53
C GLN A 329 -14.04 13.83 41.12
N PRO A 330 -13.01 13.62 41.95
CA PRO A 330 -12.62 12.30 42.44
C PRO A 330 -13.72 11.59 43.26
N GLU A 331 -14.55 12.34 43.98
CA GLU A 331 -15.67 11.78 44.76
C GLU A 331 -16.78 11.20 43.88
N PHE A 332 -17.00 11.75 42.69
CA PHE A 332 -17.91 11.18 41.69
C PHE A 332 -17.35 9.85 41.15
N VAL A 333 -16.06 9.81 40.82
CA VAL A 333 -15.39 8.59 40.37
C VAL A 333 -15.42 7.50 41.45
N LYS A 334 -15.21 7.86 42.72
CA LYS A 334 -15.34 6.92 43.85
C LYS A 334 -16.75 6.32 43.97
N ARG A 335 -17.81 7.12 43.80
CA ARG A 335 -19.20 6.61 43.80
C ARG A 335 -19.51 5.70 42.61
N THR A 336 -18.82 5.88 41.49
CA THR A 336 -18.94 5.05 40.28
C THR A 336 -18.39 3.64 40.49
N LEU A 337 -17.37 3.47 41.36
CA LEU A 337 -16.71 2.18 41.63
C LEU A 337 -17.68 1.04 42.00
N GLN A 338 -18.81 1.34 42.66
CA GLN A 338 -19.79 0.31 43.08
C GLN A 338 -20.54 -0.34 41.90
N TYR A 339 -20.53 0.29 40.73
CA TYR A 339 -21.25 -0.17 39.53
C TYR A 339 -20.33 -0.82 38.49
N LEU A 340 -19.01 -0.81 38.70
CA LEU A 340 -18.01 -1.36 37.78
C LEU A 340 -17.89 -2.89 37.91
N SER A 341 -17.46 -3.54 36.82
CA SER A 341 -17.00 -4.93 36.89
C SER A 341 -15.68 -5.03 37.67
N GLN A 342 -15.33 -6.23 38.16
CA GLN A 342 -14.08 -6.44 38.93
C GLN A 342 -12.83 -5.92 38.21
N SER A 343 -12.72 -6.16 36.90
CA SER A 343 -11.60 -5.70 36.09
C SER A 343 -11.53 -4.16 35.96
N HIS A 344 -12.67 -3.49 35.71
CA HIS A 344 -12.74 -2.04 35.61
C HIS A 344 -12.61 -1.36 36.97
N TYR A 345 -13.08 -2.00 38.05
CA TYR A 345 -12.85 -1.56 39.41
C TYR A 345 -11.35 -1.47 39.71
N LEU A 346 -10.57 -2.50 39.36
CA LEU A 346 -9.12 -2.48 39.54
C LEU A 346 -8.48 -1.36 38.73
N PHE A 347 -8.83 -1.24 37.45
CA PHE A 347 -8.32 -0.18 36.57
C PHE A 347 -8.59 1.24 37.10
N VAL A 348 -9.85 1.56 37.42
CA VAL A 348 -10.22 2.89 37.92
C VAL A 348 -9.61 3.16 39.30
N SER A 349 -9.48 2.13 40.14
CA SER A 349 -8.78 2.23 41.43
C SER A 349 -7.29 2.56 41.23
N LEU A 350 -6.63 1.99 40.22
CA LEU A 350 -5.23 2.32 39.90
C LEU A 350 -5.06 3.80 39.52
N LEU A 351 -5.91 4.33 38.65
CA LEU A 351 -5.87 5.74 38.25
C LEU A 351 -6.06 6.69 39.44
N LEU A 352 -6.96 6.34 40.37
CA LEU A 352 -7.14 7.10 41.61
C LEU A 352 -5.88 7.04 42.50
N ALA A 353 -5.22 5.88 42.61
CA ALA A 353 -3.98 5.76 43.39
C ALA A 353 -2.81 6.55 42.78
N GLU A 354 -2.65 6.55 41.46
CA GLU A 354 -1.58 7.31 40.79
C GLU A 354 -1.70 8.82 41.06
N LYS A 355 -2.93 9.32 41.26
CA LYS A 355 -3.19 10.71 41.64
C LYS A 355 -3.19 10.96 43.16
N GLY A 356 -2.77 9.97 43.95
CA GLY A 356 -2.57 10.09 45.40
C GLY A 356 -3.81 9.87 46.25
N TYR A 357 -4.91 9.33 45.70
CA TYR A 357 -6.12 9.04 46.46
C TYR A 357 -6.04 7.70 47.22
N GLU A 358 -6.61 7.67 48.42
CA GLU A 358 -6.59 6.49 49.29
C GLU A 358 -7.50 5.36 48.74
N LEU A 359 -6.93 4.16 48.64
CA LEU A 359 -7.64 2.97 48.16
C LEU A 359 -8.04 2.03 49.30
N ASN A 360 -9.18 1.35 49.13
CA ASN A 360 -9.49 0.17 49.92
C ASN A 360 -8.60 -1.00 49.45
N ARG A 361 -7.36 -1.03 49.95
CA ARG A 361 -6.32 -2.00 49.59
C ARG A 361 -6.78 -3.45 49.75
N ASN A 362 -7.57 -3.76 50.77
CA ASN A 362 -8.11 -5.10 51.02
C ASN A 362 -9.06 -5.54 49.90
N LYS A 363 -10.00 -4.67 49.51
CA LYS A 363 -10.93 -4.97 48.42
C LYS A 363 -10.22 -5.09 47.07
N VAL A 364 -9.28 -4.18 46.78
CA VAL A 364 -8.45 -4.23 45.56
C VAL A 364 -7.66 -5.54 45.49
N ARG A 365 -7.07 -5.98 46.61
CA ARG A 365 -6.36 -7.25 46.72
C ARG A 365 -7.27 -8.45 46.48
N GLU A 366 -8.46 -8.48 47.07
CA GLU A 366 -9.43 -9.56 46.87
C GLU A 366 -9.94 -9.62 45.43
N ASP A 367 -10.33 -8.49 44.84
CA ASP A 367 -10.81 -8.44 43.45
C ASP A 367 -9.70 -8.78 42.46
N PHE A 368 -8.46 -8.36 42.71
CA PHE A 368 -7.30 -8.78 41.93
C PHE A 368 -7.06 -10.28 41.99
N LEU A 369 -7.03 -10.86 43.20
CA LEU A 369 -6.91 -12.30 43.37
C LEU A 369 -8.07 -13.01 42.66
N ASN A 370 -9.30 -12.51 42.75
CA ASN A 370 -10.43 -13.11 42.05
C ASN A 370 -10.28 -13.08 40.53
N VAL A 371 -9.83 -11.95 39.95
CA VAL A 371 -9.61 -11.81 38.50
C VAL A 371 -8.47 -12.73 38.03
N VAL A 372 -7.32 -12.70 38.71
CA VAL A 372 -6.16 -13.56 38.39
C VAL A 372 -6.54 -15.04 38.54
N LEU A 373 -7.21 -15.42 39.64
CA LEU A 373 -7.55 -16.80 39.94
C LEU A 373 -8.72 -17.33 39.09
N GLN A 374 -9.60 -16.47 38.56
CA GLN A 374 -10.66 -16.86 37.60
C GLN A 374 -10.06 -17.42 36.31
N THR A 375 -8.90 -16.92 35.88
CA THR A 375 -8.19 -17.43 34.70
C THR A 375 -7.46 -18.76 34.95
N LYS A 376 -7.31 -19.17 36.22
CA LYS A 376 -6.58 -20.39 36.62
C LYS A 376 -7.53 -21.56 36.90
N SER A 377 -7.07 -22.77 36.59
CA SER A 377 -7.78 -24.02 36.95
C SER A 377 -8.06 -24.07 38.45
N SER A 378 -9.24 -24.54 38.82
CA SER A 378 -9.66 -24.75 40.22
C SER A 378 -8.65 -25.59 41.02
N GLU A 379 -7.94 -26.50 40.37
CA GLU A 379 -6.97 -27.44 40.97
C GLU A 379 -5.68 -26.75 41.45
N ILE A 380 -5.24 -25.66 40.80
CA ILE A 380 -3.98 -24.94 41.14
C ILE A 380 -4.21 -23.65 41.91
N ARG A 381 -5.46 -23.19 41.97
CA ARG A 381 -5.87 -21.91 42.54
C ARG A 381 -5.48 -21.74 44.00
N GLY A 382 -5.70 -22.76 44.82
CA GLY A 382 -5.39 -22.74 46.25
C GLY A 382 -3.88 -22.73 46.51
N THR A 383 -3.14 -23.56 45.79
CA THR A 383 -1.67 -23.65 45.88
C THR A 383 -1.00 -22.34 45.46
N TYR A 384 -1.43 -21.75 44.35
CA TYR A 384 -0.88 -20.48 43.89
C TYR A 384 -1.13 -19.32 44.86
N ARG A 385 -2.35 -19.24 45.43
CA ARG A 385 -2.66 -18.26 46.48
C ARG A 385 -1.75 -18.44 47.70
N ASN A 386 -1.50 -19.68 48.13
CA ASN A 386 -0.62 -19.96 49.26
C ASN A 386 0.85 -19.60 48.98
N TYR A 387 1.32 -19.80 47.75
CA TYR A 387 2.66 -19.36 47.33
C TYR A 387 2.82 -17.83 47.41
N LEU A 388 1.87 -17.07 46.84
CA LEU A 388 1.88 -15.60 46.89
C LEU A 388 1.82 -15.06 48.32
N LEU A 389 1.14 -15.76 49.23
CA LEU A 389 1.07 -15.39 50.66
C LEU A 389 2.28 -15.84 51.47
N GLY A 390 3.27 -16.51 50.86
CA GLY A 390 4.47 -17.00 51.54
C GLY A 390 4.29 -18.31 52.33
N ASN A 391 3.12 -18.95 52.22
CA ASN A 391 2.81 -20.21 52.90
C ASN A 391 3.35 -21.46 52.17
N LEU A 392 3.83 -21.30 50.92
CA LEU A 392 4.48 -22.35 50.14
C LEU A 392 5.81 -21.85 49.56
N SER A 393 6.73 -22.78 49.34
CA SER A 393 8.04 -22.48 48.75
C SER A 393 7.97 -22.36 47.23
N PHE A 394 9.02 -21.78 46.63
CA PHE A 394 9.18 -21.74 45.18
C PHE A 394 9.19 -23.14 44.55
N GLU A 395 9.86 -24.10 45.19
CA GLU A 395 10.01 -25.46 44.67
C GLU A 395 8.66 -26.21 44.65
N ASP A 396 7.82 -25.99 45.67
CA ASP A 396 6.45 -26.53 45.71
C ASP A 396 5.62 -26.00 44.53
N MET A 397 5.77 -24.72 44.21
CA MET A 397 5.06 -24.10 43.08
C MET A 397 5.62 -24.55 41.74
N LYS A 398 6.95 -24.67 41.62
CA LYS A 398 7.64 -25.13 40.41
C LYS A 398 7.22 -26.55 40.03
N GLN A 399 7.15 -27.49 40.99
CA GLN A 399 6.69 -28.87 40.74
C GLN A 399 5.26 -28.92 40.18
N VAL A 400 4.39 -28.02 40.65
CA VAL A 400 3.01 -27.93 40.14
C VAL A 400 2.96 -27.38 38.71
N LEU A 401 3.84 -26.43 38.37
CA LEU A 401 3.86 -25.76 37.06
C LEU A 401 4.67 -26.49 35.98
N GLU A 402 5.61 -27.35 36.36
CA GLU A 402 6.31 -28.24 35.41
C GLU A 402 5.40 -29.31 34.80
N ASN A 403 4.24 -29.56 35.41
CA ASN A 403 3.21 -30.42 34.83
C ASN A 403 2.66 -29.79 33.53
N SER A 404 2.85 -30.50 32.41
CA SER A 404 2.42 -30.10 31.07
C SER A 404 0.95 -29.65 30.97
N LYS A 405 0.06 -30.16 31.85
CA LYS A 405 -1.36 -29.79 31.93
C LYS A 405 -1.59 -28.31 32.29
N TYR A 406 -0.65 -27.67 33.00
CA TYR A 406 -0.81 -26.31 33.53
C TYR A 406 0.16 -25.28 32.93
N ARG A 407 1.16 -25.73 32.16
CA ARG A 407 2.19 -24.91 31.50
C ARG A 407 1.63 -23.81 30.58
N ASN A 408 0.46 -24.03 29.97
CA ASN A 408 -0.19 -23.11 29.03
C ASN A 408 -1.27 -22.20 29.65
N ASN A 409 -1.63 -22.36 30.93
CA ASN A 409 -2.64 -21.54 31.63
C ASN A 409 -2.04 -20.28 32.31
N TYR A 410 -0.81 -19.94 31.95
CA TYR A 410 -0.12 -18.76 32.43
C TYR A 410 0.07 -17.76 31.29
N TRP A 411 0.41 -16.52 31.66
CA TRP A 411 0.98 -15.49 30.77
C TRP A 411 -0.01 -14.60 30.02
N ARG A 412 -0.80 -13.79 30.74
CA ARG A 412 -1.50 -12.62 30.17
C ARG A 412 -1.47 -11.34 31.02
N MET A 413 -0.77 -11.31 32.16
CA MET A 413 -0.71 -10.11 33.00
C MET A 413 0.74 -9.66 33.14
N SER A 414 0.98 -8.36 32.97
CA SER A 414 2.31 -7.78 33.15
C SER A 414 2.57 -7.62 34.65
N VAL A 415 3.82 -7.76 35.09
CA VAL A 415 4.13 -7.52 36.51
C VAL A 415 4.06 -6.07 36.91
N LEU A 416 3.96 -5.16 35.95
CA LEU A 416 3.57 -3.79 36.22
C LEU A 416 2.16 -3.73 36.85
N GLU A 417 1.18 -4.48 36.34
CA GLU A 417 -0.17 -4.55 36.90
C GLU A 417 -0.18 -5.17 38.30
N VAL A 418 0.67 -6.18 38.54
CA VAL A 418 0.84 -6.83 39.84
C VAL A 418 1.48 -5.86 40.85
N ALA A 419 2.52 -5.13 40.45
CA ALA A 419 3.27 -4.20 41.29
C ALA A 419 2.53 -2.88 41.54
N LEU A 420 1.69 -2.44 40.61
CA LEU A 420 0.79 -1.29 40.77
C LEU A 420 -0.30 -1.56 41.82
N LEU A 421 -0.79 -2.80 41.91
CA LEU A 421 -1.87 -3.19 42.82
C LEU A 421 -1.35 -3.62 44.21
N TRP A 422 -0.10 -4.04 44.30
CA TRP A 422 0.57 -4.44 45.54
C TRP A 422 1.78 -3.55 45.76
N ASP A 423 1.55 -2.46 46.50
CA ASP A 423 2.58 -1.64 47.16
C ASP A 423 3.65 -2.59 47.74
N ILE A 424 4.82 -2.65 47.10
CA ILE A 424 5.72 -3.83 47.00
C ILE A 424 5.85 -4.66 48.29
N GLU A 425 4.93 -5.61 48.42
CA GLU A 425 4.96 -6.70 49.39
C GLU A 425 5.61 -7.95 48.77
N GLU A 426 6.05 -8.86 49.63
CA GLU A 426 6.58 -10.21 49.34
C GLU A 426 5.94 -10.94 48.15
N ALA A 427 4.61 -10.82 47.97
CA ALA A 427 3.88 -11.52 46.92
C ALA A 427 4.27 -11.09 45.49
N ALA A 428 4.54 -9.79 45.27
CA ALA A 428 4.89 -9.28 43.95
C ALA A 428 6.29 -9.75 43.54
N LYS A 429 7.23 -9.77 44.49
CA LYS A 429 8.59 -10.29 44.27
C LYS A 429 8.60 -11.80 44.03
N ARG A 430 7.77 -12.56 44.75
CA ARG A 430 7.55 -13.99 44.52
C ARG A 430 6.98 -14.25 43.13
N GLU A 431 5.97 -13.49 42.71
CA GLU A 431 5.44 -13.65 41.35
C GLU A 431 6.45 -13.27 40.28
N ALA A 432 7.21 -12.19 40.46
CA ALA A 432 8.30 -11.81 39.57
C ALA A 432 9.34 -12.92 39.42
N ALA A 433 9.78 -13.53 40.52
CA ALA A 433 10.73 -14.64 40.50
C ALA A 433 10.17 -15.87 39.75
N LEU A 434 8.90 -16.23 40.00
CA LEU A 434 8.22 -17.33 39.32
C LEU A 434 8.06 -17.07 37.81
N THR A 435 7.71 -15.84 37.47
CA THR A 435 7.45 -15.35 36.11
C THR A 435 8.72 -15.34 35.28
N LEU A 436 9.80 -14.75 35.81
CA LEU A 436 11.11 -14.73 35.17
C LEU A 436 11.67 -16.16 35.02
N GLN A 437 11.51 -17.03 36.02
CA GLN A 437 12.05 -18.38 35.96
C GLN A 437 11.33 -19.28 34.93
N LEU A 438 10.00 -19.21 34.84
CA LEU A 438 9.17 -20.18 34.12
C LEU A 438 8.42 -19.60 32.90
N GLY A 439 8.58 -18.30 32.63
CA GLY A 439 7.87 -17.56 31.58
C GLY A 439 8.35 -17.72 30.16
N LYS A 440 7.49 -17.29 29.21
CA LYS A 440 7.89 -17.05 27.81
C LYS A 440 8.52 -15.66 27.71
N THR A 441 9.52 -15.52 26.84
CA THR A 441 10.45 -14.39 26.70
C THR A 441 9.80 -13.01 26.45
N TYR A 442 8.50 -12.92 26.12
CA TYR A 442 7.87 -11.70 25.61
C TYR A 442 6.97 -10.93 26.59
N ASN A 443 6.81 -11.36 27.85
CA ASN A 443 5.76 -10.82 28.72
C ASN A 443 6.22 -10.18 30.04
N TYR A 444 7.50 -9.82 30.20
CA TYR A 444 7.97 -9.25 31.47
C TYR A 444 9.17 -8.32 31.31
N SER A 445 9.10 -7.11 31.88
CA SER A 445 10.24 -6.20 31.96
C SER A 445 10.83 -6.15 33.37
N LEU A 446 11.93 -6.88 33.61
CA LEU A 446 12.76 -6.75 34.81
C LEU A 446 13.22 -5.30 35.00
N TYR A 447 13.48 -4.61 33.89
CA TYR A 447 13.81 -3.20 33.86
C TYR A 447 12.73 -2.32 34.51
N GLU A 448 11.46 -2.50 34.15
CA GLU A 448 10.35 -1.69 34.70
C GLU A 448 10.17 -1.89 36.22
N LEU A 449 10.33 -3.14 36.71
CA LEU A 449 10.30 -3.43 38.15
C LEU A 449 11.41 -2.67 38.89
N LEU A 450 12.64 -2.68 38.34
CA LEU A 450 13.79 -1.98 38.92
C LEU A 450 13.64 -0.46 38.85
N GLN A 451 13.09 0.06 37.73
CA GLN A 451 12.89 1.50 37.53
C GLN A 451 11.91 2.06 38.55
N ARG A 452 10.77 1.38 38.77
CA ARG A 452 9.80 1.81 39.77
C ARG A 452 10.38 1.80 41.19
N TYR A 453 11.22 0.81 41.51
CA TYR A 453 11.91 0.77 42.80
C TYR A 453 12.91 1.92 42.97
N ALA A 454 13.59 2.30 41.88
CA ALA A 454 14.48 3.45 41.84
C ALA A 454 13.70 4.77 42.08
N ASP A 455 12.51 4.90 41.50
CA ASP A 455 11.65 6.11 41.59
C ASP A 455 11.14 6.34 43.02
N MET A 456 10.88 5.27 43.78
CA MET A 456 10.56 5.36 45.22
C MET A 456 11.79 5.62 46.10
N LYS A 457 12.93 6.00 45.52
CA LYS A 457 14.22 6.22 46.19
C LYS A 457 14.81 5.00 46.91
N ASN A 458 14.32 3.80 46.61
CA ASN A 458 14.89 2.57 47.14
C ASN A 458 16.07 2.10 46.25
N SER A 459 16.73 1.02 46.67
CA SER A 459 17.92 0.44 46.02
C SER A 459 17.51 -0.71 45.07
N PRO A 460 17.55 -0.55 43.73
CA PRO A 460 17.17 -1.61 42.79
C PRO A 460 18.00 -2.89 42.95
N GLU A 461 19.22 -2.78 43.47
CA GLU A 461 20.09 -3.90 43.80
C GLU A 461 19.46 -4.86 44.82
N GLN A 462 18.68 -4.33 45.78
CA GLN A 462 17.98 -5.15 46.77
C GLN A 462 16.94 -6.07 46.11
N ILE A 463 16.28 -5.60 45.05
CA ILE A 463 15.29 -6.41 44.32
C ILE A 463 15.97 -7.59 43.63
N LEU A 464 17.17 -7.40 43.07
CA LEU A 464 17.92 -8.49 42.46
C LEU A 464 18.29 -9.56 43.49
N GLU A 465 18.74 -9.15 44.67
CA GLU A 465 19.02 -10.07 45.79
C GLU A 465 17.77 -10.81 46.26
N ASP A 466 16.65 -10.09 46.39
CA ASP A 466 15.38 -10.66 46.80
C ASP A 466 14.88 -11.69 45.78
N LEU A 467 14.96 -11.41 44.47
CA LEU A 467 14.56 -12.34 43.41
C LEU A 467 15.36 -13.64 43.46
N LEU A 468 16.68 -13.55 43.69
CA LEU A 468 17.53 -14.72 43.90
C LEU A 468 17.08 -15.51 45.16
N SER A 469 16.74 -14.81 46.24
CA SER A 469 16.26 -15.43 47.48
C SER A 469 14.91 -16.15 47.33
N TYR A 470 14.07 -15.71 46.39
CA TYR A 470 12.79 -16.35 46.09
C TYR A 470 12.87 -17.47 45.05
N GLY A 471 14.06 -17.83 44.57
CA GLY A 471 14.28 -19.00 43.72
C GLY A 471 14.49 -18.71 42.23
N LEU A 472 14.63 -17.44 41.82
CA LEU A 472 15.11 -17.11 40.48
C LEU A 472 16.57 -17.57 40.35
N SER A 473 16.87 -18.31 39.29
CA SER A 473 18.24 -18.78 39.04
C SER A 473 19.13 -17.61 38.60
N LYS A 474 20.39 -17.68 39.01
CA LYS A 474 21.39 -16.66 38.67
C LYS A 474 21.57 -16.55 37.16
N GLU A 475 21.57 -17.68 36.46
CA GLU A 475 21.67 -17.78 35.00
C GLU A 475 20.53 -17.00 34.32
N LYS A 476 19.29 -17.28 34.72
CA LYS A 476 18.10 -16.61 34.18
C LYS A 476 18.16 -15.11 34.43
N LEU A 477 18.56 -14.70 35.63
CA LEU A 477 18.68 -13.29 35.97
C LEU A 477 19.71 -12.59 35.08
N ILE A 478 20.87 -13.22 34.80
CA ILE A 478 21.88 -12.66 33.89
C ILE A 478 21.33 -12.53 32.47
N THR A 479 20.64 -13.56 31.95
CA THR A 479 20.03 -13.51 30.61
C THR A 479 19.06 -12.34 30.46
N TYR A 480 18.10 -12.18 31.36
CA TYR A 480 17.17 -11.06 31.33
C TYR A 480 17.86 -9.70 31.51
N SER A 481 18.98 -9.65 32.24
CA SER A 481 19.74 -8.42 32.41
C SER A 481 20.37 -7.95 31.10
N VAL A 482 20.88 -8.87 30.29
CA VAL A 482 21.41 -8.55 28.95
C VAL A 482 20.27 -8.15 28.00
N GLU A 483 19.23 -9.00 27.89
CA GLU A 483 18.09 -8.78 27.00
C GLU A 483 17.46 -7.40 27.25
N GLN A 484 17.03 -7.13 28.48
CA GLN A 484 16.28 -5.92 28.82
C GLN A 484 17.15 -4.64 28.82
N ALA A 485 18.45 -4.74 29.15
CA ALA A 485 19.35 -3.58 29.07
C ALA A 485 19.71 -3.21 27.62
N SER A 486 19.72 -4.19 26.70
CA SER A 486 19.97 -3.97 25.27
C SER A 486 18.80 -3.28 24.55
N GLU A 487 17.56 -3.57 24.95
CA GLU A 487 16.34 -3.01 24.35
C GLU A 487 16.07 -1.54 24.72
N ARG A 488 16.67 -1.02 25.80
CA ARG A 488 16.37 0.31 26.36
C ARG A 488 17.55 1.25 26.19
N ASN A 489 17.34 2.40 25.54
CA ASN A 489 18.38 3.40 25.25
C ASN A 489 18.40 4.62 26.21
N GLU A 490 17.67 4.55 27.33
CA GLU A 490 17.57 5.66 28.29
C GLU A 490 18.88 5.86 29.06
N LYS A 491 19.65 6.88 28.67
CA LYS A 491 20.87 7.31 29.37
C LYS A 491 20.50 7.88 30.75
N GLY A 492 21.16 7.41 31.81
CA GLY A 492 20.98 7.88 33.19
C GLY A 492 19.91 7.13 34.00
N SER A 493 19.30 6.07 33.45
CA SER A 493 18.40 5.21 34.22
C SER A 493 19.19 4.34 35.22
N ARG A 494 18.92 4.53 36.52
CA ARG A 494 19.49 3.70 37.60
C ARG A 494 19.18 2.21 37.41
N ALA A 495 18.01 1.88 36.88
CA ALA A 495 17.62 0.48 36.60
C ALA A 495 18.51 -0.15 35.52
N ARG A 496 18.74 0.57 34.42
CA ARG A 496 19.62 0.12 33.32
C ARG A 496 21.05 -0.10 33.81
N GLU A 497 21.57 0.84 34.59
CA GLU A 497 22.92 0.74 35.16
C GLU A 497 23.09 -0.48 36.07
N VAL A 498 22.09 -0.79 36.88
CA VAL A 498 22.12 -1.97 37.78
C VAL A 498 22.14 -3.27 36.99
N LEU A 499 21.37 -3.36 35.90
CA LEU A 499 21.41 -4.52 34.99
C LEU A 499 22.78 -4.67 34.31
N ILE A 500 23.34 -3.56 33.81
CA ILE A 500 24.67 -3.55 33.18
C ILE A 500 25.74 -4.00 34.17
N ARG A 501 25.76 -3.44 35.38
CA ARG A 501 26.70 -3.84 36.44
C ARG A 501 26.59 -5.32 36.77
N LEU A 502 25.38 -5.88 36.80
CA LEU A 502 25.18 -7.29 37.09
C LEU A 502 25.82 -8.18 36.03
N PHE A 503 25.56 -7.96 34.74
CA PHE A 503 26.12 -8.85 33.71
C PHE A 503 27.62 -8.59 33.48
N VAL A 504 28.11 -7.36 33.66
CA VAL A 504 29.55 -7.04 33.65
C VAL A 504 30.28 -7.77 34.78
N LYS A 505 29.70 -7.78 36.00
CA LYS A 505 30.23 -8.55 37.14
C LYS A 505 30.29 -10.05 36.83
N GLU A 506 29.31 -10.56 36.10
CA GLU A 506 29.19 -11.96 35.70
C GLU A 506 29.77 -12.24 34.30
N ARG A 507 30.75 -11.43 33.86
CA ARG A 507 31.35 -11.50 32.52
C ARG A 507 31.69 -12.92 32.07
N THR A 508 32.25 -13.76 32.94
CA THR A 508 32.67 -15.13 32.59
C THR A 508 31.50 -15.98 32.10
N TYR A 509 30.32 -15.83 32.73
CA TYR A 509 29.10 -16.52 32.32
C TYR A 509 28.59 -15.96 30.98
N VAL A 510 28.51 -14.63 30.87
CA VAL A 510 28.04 -13.93 29.66
C VAL A 510 28.92 -14.27 28.45
N THR A 511 30.24 -14.32 28.62
CA THR A 511 31.18 -14.70 27.56
C THR A 511 31.07 -16.18 27.19
N GLY A 512 30.72 -17.05 28.14
CA GLY A 512 30.54 -18.49 27.89
C GLY A 512 29.30 -18.78 27.05
N GLU A 513 28.21 -18.08 27.34
CA GLU A 513 26.93 -18.20 26.62
C GLU A 513 26.81 -17.23 25.42
N PHE A 514 27.88 -16.52 25.09
CA PHE A 514 27.90 -15.47 24.06
C PHE A 514 27.21 -15.87 22.74
N PRO A 515 27.43 -17.08 22.17
CA PRO A 515 26.80 -17.50 20.91
C PRO A 515 25.27 -17.64 20.96
N GLU A 516 24.69 -17.85 22.14
CA GLU A 516 23.26 -18.10 22.34
C GLU A 516 22.43 -16.80 22.35
N TYR A 517 23.07 -15.65 22.61
CA TYR A 517 22.42 -14.33 22.57
C TYR A 517 22.09 -13.89 21.15
N SER A 518 21.08 -13.02 21.00
CA SER A 518 20.70 -12.43 19.72
C SER A 518 21.79 -11.53 19.13
N VAL A 519 21.67 -11.17 17.85
CA VAL A 519 22.69 -10.34 17.18
C VAL A 519 22.86 -8.97 17.86
N ASP A 520 21.76 -8.35 18.29
CA ASP A 520 21.78 -7.04 18.93
C ASP A 520 22.33 -7.12 20.37
N GLU A 521 21.96 -8.16 21.12
CA GLU A 521 22.51 -8.46 22.44
C GLU A 521 24.02 -8.72 22.40
N ARG A 522 24.51 -9.50 21.43
CA ARG A 522 25.96 -9.75 21.27
C ARG A 522 26.73 -8.47 21.00
N ILE A 523 26.20 -7.57 20.17
CA ILE A 523 26.83 -6.26 19.91
C ILE A 523 26.83 -5.42 21.19
N PHE A 524 25.71 -5.40 21.92
CA PHE A 524 25.57 -4.68 23.18
C PHE A 524 26.55 -5.18 24.26
N ILE A 525 26.69 -6.51 24.42
CA ILE A 525 27.67 -7.13 25.32
C ILE A 525 29.09 -6.68 24.97
N LEU A 526 29.47 -6.73 23.69
CA LEU A 526 30.82 -6.33 23.25
C LEU A 526 31.12 -4.87 23.59
N ASP A 527 30.15 -3.98 23.36
CA ASP A 527 30.29 -2.55 23.62
C ASP A 527 30.42 -2.25 25.13
N GLU A 528 29.54 -2.79 25.97
CA GLU A 528 29.57 -2.53 27.42
C GLU A 528 30.77 -3.20 28.11
N LEU A 529 31.15 -4.42 27.72
CA LEU A 529 32.37 -5.07 28.26
C LEU A 529 33.66 -4.36 27.80
N ALA A 530 33.68 -3.78 26.61
CA ALA A 530 34.82 -3.00 26.12
C ALA A 530 34.94 -1.65 26.86
N LYS A 531 33.81 -1.00 27.20
CA LYS A 531 33.78 0.21 28.04
C LYS A 531 34.26 -0.05 29.46
N ASP A 532 33.91 -1.19 30.05
CA ASP A 532 34.35 -1.57 31.40
C ASP A 532 35.85 -1.90 31.44
N ASN A 533 36.31 -2.81 30.59
CA ASN A 533 37.71 -3.21 30.54
C ASN A 533 38.08 -3.77 29.15
N ALA A 534 38.58 -2.87 28.28
CA ALA A 534 39.03 -3.24 26.93
C ALA A 534 40.01 -4.42 26.94
N ALA A 535 41.02 -4.41 27.82
CA ALA A 535 42.05 -5.44 27.87
C ALA A 535 41.51 -6.84 28.16
N GLN A 536 40.57 -6.99 29.10
CA GLN A 536 39.94 -8.28 29.40
C GLN A 536 38.92 -8.72 28.34
N THR A 537 38.50 -7.81 27.46
CA THR A 537 37.48 -8.06 26.42
C THR A 537 38.10 -8.35 25.04
N ARG A 538 39.41 -8.07 24.87
CA ARG A 538 40.19 -8.35 23.64
C ARG A 538 39.99 -9.75 23.09
N ASP A 539 40.12 -10.77 23.94
CA ASP A 539 39.97 -12.17 23.50
C ASP A 539 38.60 -12.45 22.89
N LEU A 540 37.53 -11.93 23.51
CA LEU A 540 36.17 -12.09 23.00
C LEU A 540 35.96 -11.31 21.70
N LEU A 541 36.51 -10.10 21.59
CA LEU A 541 36.46 -9.30 20.37
C LEU A 541 37.18 -9.99 19.19
N ILE A 542 38.36 -10.55 19.45
CA ILE A 542 39.13 -11.32 18.46
C ILE A 542 38.36 -12.57 18.04
N GLN A 543 37.76 -13.31 18.98
CA GLN A 543 36.89 -14.45 18.66
C GLN A 543 35.68 -14.03 17.81
N SER A 544 35.11 -12.86 18.10
CA SER A 544 33.94 -12.29 17.41
C SER A 544 34.22 -11.87 15.96
N LEU A 545 35.48 -11.74 15.54
CA LEU A 545 35.85 -11.59 14.12
C LEU A 545 35.43 -12.81 13.28
N GLY A 546 35.18 -13.94 13.92
CA GLY A 546 34.67 -15.17 13.31
C GLY A 546 33.18 -15.43 13.49
N ASP A 547 32.41 -14.46 14.03
CA ASP A 547 30.98 -14.64 14.29
C ASP A 547 30.19 -14.93 13.01
N SER A 548 29.07 -15.66 13.14
CA SER A 548 28.16 -15.95 12.02
C SER A 548 27.53 -14.69 11.41
N SER A 549 27.23 -13.68 12.22
CA SER A 549 26.59 -12.43 11.84
C SER A 549 27.59 -11.39 11.35
N LYS A 550 27.32 -10.77 10.20
CA LYS A 550 28.15 -9.66 9.66
C LYS A 550 28.14 -8.47 10.61
N ARG A 551 27.00 -8.15 11.23
CA ARG A 551 26.85 -6.99 12.14
C ARG A 551 27.76 -7.12 13.36
N VAL A 552 27.82 -8.31 13.97
CA VAL A 552 28.70 -8.60 15.12
C VAL A 552 30.17 -8.47 14.72
N ARG A 553 30.56 -9.02 13.56
CA ARG A 553 31.94 -8.90 13.05
C ARG A 553 32.34 -7.43 12.83
N THR A 554 31.45 -6.64 12.23
CA THR A 554 31.70 -5.20 12.01
C THR A 554 31.87 -4.45 13.33
N ALA A 555 31.01 -4.70 14.32
CA ALA A 555 31.14 -4.09 15.65
C ALA A 555 32.45 -4.50 16.34
N ALA A 556 32.84 -5.78 16.25
CA ALA A 556 34.11 -6.26 16.79
C ALA A 556 35.32 -5.58 16.12
N VAL A 557 35.29 -5.40 14.79
CA VAL A 557 36.32 -4.63 14.06
C VAL A 557 36.37 -3.20 14.58
N GLU A 558 35.24 -2.50 14.69
CA GLU A 558 35.18 -1.11 15.14
C GLU A 558 35.70 -0.91 16.58
N LEU A 559 35.41 -1.85 17.48
CA LEU A 559 35.90 -1.80 18.85
C LEU A 559 37.39 -2.10 18.92
N LEU A 560 37.88 -3.08 18.15
CA LEU A 560 39.31 -3.42 18.10
C LEU A 560 40.14 -2.29 17.49
N THR A 561 39.64 -1.59 16.48
CA THR A 561 40.38 -0.48 15.87
C THR A 561 40.57 0.72 16.80
N LYS A 562 39.73 0.85 17.83
CA LYS A 562 39.90 1.86 18.90
C LYS A 562 40.93 1.43 19.96
N ASP A 563 41.30 0.16 20.03
CA ASP A 563 42.29 -0.39 20.96
C ASP A 563 43.62 -0.68 20.25
N ALA A 564 44.53 0.30 20.27
CA ALA A 564 45.82 0.20 19.58
C ALA A 564 46.72 -0.92 20.12
N GLU A 565 46.54 -1.30 21.39
CA GLU A 565 47.32 -2.38 22.02
C GLU A 565 46.83 -3.77 21.58
N ALA A 566 45.60 -3.89 21.08
CA ALA A 566 45.07 -5.15 20.56
C ALA A 566 45.70 -5.57 19.23
N ALA A 567 46.41 -4.66 18.54
CA ALA A 567 46.94 -4.91 17.21
C ALA A 567 47.89 -6.11 17.13
N GLU A 568 48.69 -6.35 18.19
CA GLU A 568 49.64 -7.47 18.24
C GLU A 568 48.94 -8.81 18.49
N ASP A 569 47.83 -8.81 19.25
CA ASP A 569 46.99 -9.99 19.46
C ASP A 569 46.14 -10.31 18.22
N VAL A 570 45.59 -9.30 17.56
CA VAL A 570 44.87 -9.41 16.28
C VAL A 570 45.79 -9.99 15.19
N ALA A 571 47.06 -9.55 15.13
CA ALA A 571 48.02 -10.04 14.14
C ALA A 571 48.29 -11.56 14.23
N LYS A 572 48.17 -12.17 15.42
CA LYS A 572 48.34 -13.63 15.60
C LYS A 572 47.31 -14.43 14.81
N GLU A 573 46.14 -13.84 14.56
CA GLU A 573 45.01 -14.48 13.86
C GLU A 573 45.09 -14.39 12.32
N LEU A 574 46.12 -13.77 11.74
CA LEU A 574 46.35 -13.74 10.29
C LEU A 574 46.45 -15.15 9.67
N SER A 575 46.91 -16.11 10.47
CA SER A 575 47.08 -17.50 10.07
C SER A 575 45.85 -18.39 10.34
N ASN A 576 44.76 -17.85 10.92
CA ASN A 576 43.60 -18.60 11.39
C ASN A 576 43.01 -19.53 10.33
N ARG A 577 42.44 -20.69 10.70
CA ARG A 577 41.88 -21.66 9.74
C ARG A 577 40.66 -21.14 8.98
N LYS A 578 39.84 -20.27 9.58
CA LYS A 578 38.61 -19.72 8.98
C LYS A 578 38.93 -18.52 8.09
N LYS A 579 38.51 -18.55 6.81
CA LYS A 579 38.69 -17.44 5.86
C LYS A 579 38.11 -16.12 6.35
N VAL A 580 36.90 -16.16 6.92
CA VAL A 580 36.20 -14.97 7.43
C VAL A 580 36.98 -14.28 8.56
N VAL A 581 37.65 -15.04 9.43
CA VAL A 581 38.48 -14.47 10.50
C VAL A 581 39.67 -13.75 9.88
N ARG A 582 40.41 -14.41 8.98
CA ARG A 582 41.58 -13.82 8.29
C ARG A 582 41.22 -12.52 7.57
N GLU A 583 40.08 -12.49 6.90
CA GLU A 583 39.57 -11.30 6.21
C GLU A 583 39.32 -10.13 7.17
N ASN A 584 38.61 -10.34 8.28
CA ASN A 584 38.34 -9.27 9.24
C ASN A 584 39.62 -8.86 9.99
N VAL A 585 40.54 -9.78 10.27
CA VAL A 585 41.86 -9.47 10.84
C VAL A 585 42.66 -8.57 9.92
N MET A 586 42.75 -8.89 8.62
CA MET A 586 43.45 -8.04 7.63
C MET A 586 42.82 -6.64 7.56
N GLN A 587 41.49 -6.54 7.59
CA GLN A 587 40.77 -5.27 7.62
C GLN A 587 41.10 -4.45 8.88
N THR A 588 41.07 -5.06 10.07
CA THR A 588 41.40 -4.40 11.35
C THR A 588 42.85 -3.91 11.35
N LEU A 589 43.80 -4.73 10.89
CA LEU A 589 45.22 -4.39 10.88
C LEU A 589 45.56 -3.21 9.97
N LEU A 590 44.94 -3.15 8.79
CA LEU A 590 45.12 -2.02 7.86
C LEU A 590 44.56 -0.71 8.43
N TYR A 591 43.55 -0.78 9.30
CA TYR A 591 42.99 0.40 9.94
C TYR A 591 43.95 1.06 10.93
N TYR A 592 44.86 0.31 11.57
CA TYR A 592 45.88 0.89 12.47
C TYR A 592 46.91 1.77 11.73
N LYS A 593 46.93 1.76 10.39
CA LYS A 593 47.84 2.56 9.54
C LYS A 593 49.32 2.44 9.94
N SER A 594 49.72 1.26 10.40
CA SER A 594 51.10 0.96 10.79
C SER A 594 51.80 0.20 9.68
N GLU A 595 53.00 0.66 9.30
CA GLU A 595 53.85 0.00 8.30
C GLU A 595 54.14 -1.47 8.65
N LYS A 596 54.39 -1.77 9.93
CA LYS A 596 54.59 -3.13 10.47
C LYS A 596 53.40 -4.04 10.13
N TYR A 597 52.17 -3.59 10.36
CA TYR A 597 50.97 -4.40 10.17
C TYR A 597 50.55 -4.50 8.70
N THR A 598 50.77 -3.44 7.91
CA THR A 598 50.60 -3.46 6.46
C THR A 598 51.50 -4.52 5.82
N GLN A 599 52.77 -4.60 6.23
CA GLN A 599 53.70 -5.62 5.74
C GLN A 599 53.26 -7.05 6.11
N LEU A 600 52.80 -7.26 7.35
CA LEU A 600 52.27 -8.58 7.77
C LEU A 600 51.02 -8.99 6.97
N VAL A 601 50.16 -8.04 6.62
CA VAL A 601 48.99 -8.31 5.75
C VAL A 601 49.43 -8.67 4.33
N GLN A 602 50.42 -7.97 3.76
CA GLN A 602 51.00 -8.30 2.45
C GLN A 602 51.61 -9.71 2.42
N GLU A 603 52.40 -10.08 3.44
CA GLU A 603 52.99 -11.42 3.55
C GLU A 603 51.92 -12.51 3.69
N ALA A 604 50.90 -12.29 4.53
CA ALA A 604 49.79 -13.23 4.69
C ALA A 604 48.99 -13.42 3.40
N LEU A 605 48.85 -12.36 2.59
CA LEU A 605 48.12 -12.37 1.33
C LEU A 605 48.81 -13.23 0.25
N GLN A 606 50.13 -13.33 0.27
CA GLN A 606 50.90 -14.20 -0.64
C GLN A 606 50.68 -15.72 -0.39
N GLU A 607 50.12 -16.11 0.76
CA GLU A 607 49.84 -17.51 1.06
C GLU A 607 48.71 -18.09 0.17
N LYS A 608 48.89 -19.30 -0.36
CA LYS A 608 47.90 -19.97 -1.24
C LYS A 608 46.48 -20.03 -0.66
N LYS A 609 46.32 -20.14 0.67
CA LYS A 609 45.01 -20.17 1.35
C LYS A 609 44.27 -18.82 1.38
N ASN A 610 44.94 -17.73 1.02
CA ASN A 610 44.42 -16.36 0.99
C ASN A 610 44.26 -15.80 -0.43
N ALA A 611 44.47 -16.62 -1.46
CA ALA A 611 44.41 -16.19 -2.85
C ALA A 611 43.06 -15.53 -3.24
N SER A 612 41.95 -15.93 -2.62
CA SER A 612 40.63 -15.31 -2.86
C SER A 612 40.39 -13.99 -2.11
N LEU A 613 41.32 -13.57 -1.24
CA LEU A 613 41.29 -12.29 -0.51
C LEU A 613 42.20 -11.24 -1.17
N MET A 614 43.16 -11.68 -2.00
CA MET A 614 44.07 -10.82 -2.78
C MET A 614 43.34 -9.72 -3.53
N GLU A 615 42.37 -10.10 -4.35
CA GLU A 615 41.57 -9.19 -5.18
C GLU A 615 40.85 -8.13 -4.33
N LYS A 616 40.42 -8.51 -3.12
CA LYS A 616 39.68 -7.62 -2.21
C LYS A 616 40.58 -6.59 -1.52
N PHE A 617 41.80 -6.96 -1.16
CA PHE A 617 42.71 -6.08 -0.39
C PHE A 617 43.77 -5.40 -1.26
N ALA A 618 43.96 -5.81 -2.52
CA ALA A 618 44.88 -5.16 -3.45
C ALA A 618 44.66 -3.64 -3.59
N PRO A 619 43.43 -3.11 -3.71
CA PRO A 619 43.20 -1.67 -3.77
C PRO A 619 43.56 -0.92 -2.47
N LEU A 620 43.54 -1.61 -1.32
CA LEU A 620 43.77 -1.01 0.00
C LEU A 620 45.26 -0.96 0.38
N LEU A 621 46.12 -1.69 -0.35
CA LEU A 621 47.55 -1.80 -0.07
C LEU A 621 48.42 -0.86 -0.92
N GLY A 622 47.84 -0.17 -1.90
CA GLY A 622 48.55 0.68 -2.87
C GLY A 622 49.40 -0.14 -3.85
N ASP A 623 49.70 0.44 -5.02
CA ASP A 623 50.48 -0.15 -6.13
C ASP A 623 51.98 -0.36 -5.77
N GLY A 624 52.26 -0.99 -4.64
CA GLY A 624 53.59 -1.35 -4.18
C GLY A 624 53.80 -2.85 -4.20
N ASN A 625 54.39 -3.34 -5.30
CA ASN A 625 55.10 -4.63 -5.43
C ASN A 625 54.30 -5.93 -5.21
N LEU A 626 53.43 -6.26 -6.17
CA LEU A 626 53.05 -7.66 -6.46
C LEU A 626 53.50 -8.06 -7.88
N GLU A 627 54.79 -7.90 -8.17
CA GLU A 627 55.44 -8.62 -9.27
C GLU A 627 55.63 -10.08 -8.85
N GLY A 628 54.71 -10.97 -9.26
CA GLY A 628 54.94 -12.40 -9.10
C GLY A 628 53.70 -13.31 -8.99
N ALA A 629 52.72 -13.21 -9.89
CA ALA A 629 51.70 -14.26 -10.03
C ALA A 629 51.01 -14.30 -11.41
N SER A 630 51.78 -14.19 -12.51
CA SER A 630 51.32 -14.64 -13.83
C SER A 630 51.43 -16.17 -13.92
N GLY A 631 50.52 -16.90 -13.24
CA GLY A 631 50.37 -18.35 -13.38
C GLY A 631 49.49 -18.69 -14.58
N SER A 632 49.90 -19.66 -15.40
CA SER A 632 49.20 -20.09 -16.62
C SER A 632 47.70 -20.40 -16.39
N ILE A 633 46.88 -20.24 -17.44
CA ILE A 633 45.42 -20.52 -17.44
C ILE A 633 45.10 -21.92 -16.87
N GLU A 634 45.97 -22.90 -17.11
CA GLU A 634 45.85 -24.28 -16.61
C GLU A 634 45.93 -24.38 -15.07
N ALA A 635 46.80 -23.59 -14.43
CA ALA A 635 46.92 -23.55 -12.97
C ALA A 635 45.68 -22.93 -12.31
N LEU A 636 45.08 -21.93 -12.97
CA LEU A 636 43.81 -21.33 -12.56
C LEU A 636 42.65 -22.32 -12.72
N CYS A 637 42.56 -23.02 -13.85
CA CYS A 637 41.52 -24.03 -14.11
C CYS A 637 41.55 -25.17 -13.07
N THR A 638 42.74 -25.67 -12.73
CA THR A 638 42.92 -26.74 -11.74
C THR A 638 42.48 -26.33 -10.33
N ARG A 639 42.62 -25.04 -9.98
CA ARG A 639 42.17 -24.50 -8.68
C ARG A 639 40.66 -24.35 -8.62
N ILE A 640 40.01 -24.05 -9.74
CA ILE A 640 38.57 -23.83 -9.86
C ILE A 640 37.81 -25.16 -9.88
N LEU A 641 38.29 -26.10 -10.69
CA LEU A 641 37.61 -27.35 -11.00
C LEU A 641 38.29 -28.53 -10.31
N THR A 642 37.90 -28.81 -9.06
CA THR A 642 38.36 -30.01 -8.35
C THR A 642 37.80 -31.28 -9.00
N PRO A 643 38.44 -32.46 -8.85
CA PRO A 643 37.96 -33.71 -9.46
C PRO A 643 36.50 -34.04 -9.10
N GLN A 644 36.08 -33.75 -7.88
CA GLN A 644 34.70 -33.94 -7.43
C GLN A 644 33.72 -33.00 -8.16
N LYS A 645 34.08 -31.73 -8.34
CA LYS A 645 33.27 -30.74 -9.06
C LYS A 645 33.19 -31.07 -10.55
N ARG A 646 34.31 -31.48 -11.16
CA ARG A 646 34.34 -31.96 -12.55
C ARG A 646 33.34 -33.10 -12.74
N ASN A 647 33.42 -34.14 -11.92
CA ASN A 647 32.55 -35.31 -12.06
C ASN A 647 31.07 -34.94 -11.89
N ALA A 648 30.73 -34.12 -10.90
CA ALA A 648 29.36 -33.67 -10.69
C ALA A 648 28.83 -32.82 -11.86
N LEU A 649 29.66 -31.93 -12.41
CA LEU A 649 29.29 -31.06 -13.53
C LEU A 649 29.11 -31.86 -14.83
N VAL A 650 30.04 -32.76 -15.15
CA VAL A 650 29.95 -33.63 -16.33
C VAL A 650 28.75 -34.58 -16.23
N GLN A 651 28.49 -35.15 -15.04
CA GLN A 651 27.32 -36.00 -14.81
C GLN A 651 26.01 -35.23 -15.02
N TRP A 652 25.95 -33.97 -14.62
CA TRP A 652 24.77 -33.14 -14.82
C TRP A 652 24.58 -32.71 -16.28
N LEU A 653 25.67 -32.32 -16.96
CA LEU A 653 25.66 -31.94 -18.37
C LEU A 653 25.30 -33.12 -19.29
N GLY A 654 25.74 -34.33 -18.94
CA GLY A 654 25.58 -35.52 -19.78
C GLY A 654 26.52 -35.58 -20.99
N PHE A 655 27.40 -34.57 -21.16
CA PHE A 655 28.42 -34.51 -22.20
C PHE A 655 29.66 -33.74 -21.71
N GLU A 656 30.81 -33.96 -22.35
CA GLU A 656 32.00 -33.11 -22.18
C GLU A 656 32.04 -32.04 -23.29
N PRO A 657 32.17 -30.74 -22.94
CA PRO A 657 32.17 -29.66 -23.92
C PRO A 657 33.30 -29.81 -24.93
N GLN A 658 32.96 -29.78 -26.22
CA GLN A 658 33.93 -29.78 -27.32
C GLN A 658 34.06 -28.35 -27.82
N ILE A 659 35.06 -27.61 -27.32
CA ILE A 659 35.25 -26.19 -27.60
C ILE A 659 36.68 -25.99 -28.09
N ARG A 660 36.85 -25.38 -29.27
CA ARG A 660 38.17 -25.09 -29.82
C ARG A 660 38.88 -23.96 -29.06
N LEU A 661 40.20 -23.92 -29.16
CA LEU A 661 40.98 -22.74 -28.73
C LEU A 661 40.71 -21.57 -29.69
N ARG A 662 40.81 -20.33 -29.20
CA ARG A 662 40.38 -19.12 -29.94
C ARG A 662 41.00 -19.00 -31.34
N ASP A 663 42.29 -19.27 -31.45
CA ASP A 663 43.08 -19.10 -32.68
C ASP A 663 43.52 -20.43 -33.31
N SER A 664 42.83 -21.54 -33.01
CA SER A 664 43.21 -22.87 -33.51
C SER A 664 42.01 -23.77 -33.72
N ASP A 665 42.07 -24.65 -34.72
CA ASP A 665 41.08 -25.73 -34.90
C ASP A 665 41.24 -26.89 -33.88
N THR A 666 42.16 -26.76 -32.93
CA THR A 666 42.36 -27.75 -31.86
C THR A 666 41.32 -27.58 -30.76
N ILE A 667 40.71 -28.71 -30.35
CA ILE A 667 39.79 -28.77 -29.22
C ILE A 667 40.58 -28.58 -27.92
N ALA A 668 40.15 -27.64 -27.09
CA ALA A 668 40.75 -27.38 -25.79
C ALA A 668 40.53 -28.55 -24.83
N ASP A 669 41.45 -28.76 -23.89
CA ASP A 669 41.23 -29.71 -22.79
C ASP A 669 39.92 -29.35 -22.08
N ALA A 670 39.01 -30.33 -21.95
CA ALA A 670 37.69 -30.15 -21.34
C ALA A 670 37.75 -29.54 -19.93
N MET A 671 38.88 -29.64 -19.22
CA MET A 671 39.11 -28.93 -17.95
C MET A 671 38.88 -27.41 -18.08
N ILE A 672 39.31 -26.80 -19.18
CA ILE A 672 39.26 -25.35 -19.41
C ILE A 672 37.81 -24.85 -19.54
N PRO A 673 36.97 -25.36 -20.47
CA PRO A 673 35.58 -24.93 -20.57
C PRO A 673 34.73 -25.37 -19.37
N LEU A 674 35.00 -26.53 -18.76
CA LEU A 674 34.30 -26.94 -17.54
C LEU A 674 34.63 -26.03 -16.34
N ALA A 675 35.88 -25.57 -16.21
CA ALA A 675 36.26 -24.60 -15.18
C ALA A 675 35.55 -23.25 -15.40
N TYR A 676 35.42 -22.82 -16.67
CA TYR A 676 34.64 -21.64 -17.03
C TYR A 676 33.16 -21.78 -16.61
N PHE A 677 32.48 -22.85 -17.03
CA PHE A 677 31.07 -23.06 -16.68
C PHE A 677 30.84 -23.19 -15.16
N GLN A 678 31.76 -23.85 -14.45
CA GLN A 678 31.67 -24.03 -13.00
C GLN A 678 31.66 -22.71 -12.22
N GLN A 679 32.25 -21.63 -12.76
CA GLN A 679 32.21 -20.31 -12.14
C GLN A 679 30.80 -19.72 -12.11
N TYR A 680 29.94 -20.10 -13.05
CA TYR A 680 28.63 -19.47 -13.23
C TYR A 680 27.47 -20.38 -12.83
N VAL A 681 27.51 -21.68 -13.14
CA VAL A 681 26.35 -22.58 -12.96
C VAL A 681 25.81 -22.60 -11.52
N SER A 682 26.68 -22.55 -10.51
CA SER A 682 26.26 -22.61 -9.09
C SER A 682 26.14 -21.25 -8.41
N ASP A 683 26.27 -20.15 -9.17
CA ASP A 683 26.11 -18.81 -8.60
C ASP A 683 24.66 -18.36 -8.61
N SER A 684 24.31 -17.62 -7.55
CA SER A 684 23.03 -16.97 -7.39
C SER A 684 23.04 -15.54 -7.94
N VAL A 685 24.20 -14.91 -8.13
CA VAL A 685 24.35 -13.55 -8.64
C VAL A 685 24.51 -13.55 -10.15
N ILE A 686 23.76 -12.68 -10.85
CA ILE A 686 23.85 -12.52 -12.30
C ILE A 686 24.82 -11.38 -12.62
N GLU A 687 26.07 -11.74 -12.86
CA GLU A 687 27.13 -10.78 -13.21
C GLU A 687 28.18 -11.40 -14.14
N LYS A 688 29.04 -10.55 -14.69
CA LYS A 688 30.24 -10.93 -15.43
C LYS A 688 31.42 -11.02 -14.45
N LYS A 689 32.19 -12.10 -14.49
CA LYS A 689 33.30 -12.34 -13.53
C LYS A 689 34.66 -12.16 -14.19
N GLU A 690 35.43 -11.18 -13.73
CA GLU A 690 36.77 -10.88 -14.28
C GLU A 690 37.70 -12.09 -14.29
N ALA A 691 37.72 -12.87 -13.21
CA ALA A 691 38.54 -14.07 -13.10
C ALA A 691 38.15 -15.19 -14.10
N ALA A 692 36.91 -15.20 -14.60
CA ALA A 692 36.47 -16.16 -15.60
C ALA A 692 36.78 -15.70 -17.04
N GLU A 693 36.84 -14.39 -17.29
CA GLU A 693 37.16 -13.83 -18.61
C GLU A 693 38.55 -14.24 -19.11
N ALA A 694 39.52 -14.36 -18.20
CA ALA A 694 40.86 -14.85 -18.54
C ALA A 694 40.84 -16.29 -19.11
N ILE A 695 39.87 -17.12 -18.68
CA ILE A 695 39.68 -18.49 -19.19
C ILE A 695 38.88 -18.45 -20.50
N GLY A 696 37.80 -17.64 -20.54
CA GLY A 696 36.96 -17.48 -21.72
C GLY A 696 37.71 -16.92 -22.94
N ALA A 697 38.68 -16.03 -22.72
CA ALA A 697 39.50 -15.42 -23.77
C ALA A 697 40.39 -16.41 -24.55
N ALA A 698 40.61 -17.62 -24.02
CA ALA A 698 41.38 -18.67 -24.68
C ALA A 698 40.50 -19.62 -25.53
N LEU A 699 39.18 -19.52 -25.43
CA LEU A 699 38.22 -20.41 -26.08
C LEU A 699 37.57 -19.74 -27.30
N ASN A 700 37.19 -20.55 -28.29
CA ASN A 700 36.48 -20.08 -29.48
C ASN A 700 35.06 -19.61 -29.11
N GLU A 701 34.72 -18.39 -29.52
CA GLU A 701 33.45 -17.74 -29.15
C GLU A 701 32.22 -18.43 -29.75
N GLN A 702 32.31 -18.96 -30.98
CA GLN A 702 31.20 -19.63 -31.65
C GLN A 702 30.89 -20.99 -31.01
N ASP A 703 31.93 -21.78 -30.74
CA ASP A 703 31.77 -23.07 -30.05
C ASP A 703 31.25 -22.87 -28.60
N MET A 704 31.69 -21.80 -27.93
CA MET A 704 31.18 -21.40 -26.61
C MET A 704 29.69 -21.09 -26.65
N LYS A 705 29.24 -20.33 -27.66
CA LYS A 705 27.84 -19.98 -27.85
C LYS A 705 26.96 -21.23 -28.03
N GLU A 706 27.37 -22.16 -28.90
CA GLU A 706 26.64 -23.41 -29.15
C GLU A 706 26.53 -24.28 -27.88
N ASN A 707 27.64 -24.41 -27.13
CA ASN A 707 27.64 -25.15 -25.87
C ASN A 707 26.75 -24.48 -24.81
N ILE A 708 26.81 -23.16 -24.67
CA ILE A 708 25.97 -22.41 -23.71
C ILE A 708 24.50 -22.52 -24.07
N GLN A 709 24.15 -22.49 -25.36
CA GLN A 709 22.78 -22.69 -25.82
C GLN A 709 22.29 -24.11 -25.47
N ALA A 710 23.12 -25.14 -25.67
CA ALA A 710 22.80 -26.51 -25.27
C ALA A 710 22.61 -26.66 -23.74
N ILE A 711 23.49 -26.03 -22.95
CA ILE A 711 23.40 -26.02 -21.48
C ILE A 711 22.12 -25.32 -21.02
N TYR A 712 21.78 -24.20 -21.64
CA TYR A 712 20.55 -23.47 -21.35
C TYR A 712 19.32 -24.32 -21.67
N GLN A 713 19.23 -24.93 -22.86
CA GLN A 713 18.11 -25.80 -23.23
C GLN A 713 17.98 -27.01 -22.30
N LEU A 714 19.11 -27.62 -21.91
CA LEU A 714 19.13 -28.70 -20.92
C LEU A 714 18.54 -28.23 -19.57
N TRP A 715 18.97 -27.08 -19.07
CA TRP A 715 18.46 -26.52 -17.82
C TRP A 715 16.96 -26.18 -17.89
N ILE A 716 16.49 -25.61 -19.01
CA ILE A 716 15.06 -25.38 -19.26
C ILE A 716 14.29 -26.70 -19.25
N SER A 717 14.77 -27.73 -19.95
CA SER A 717 14.13 -29.05 -20.01
C SER A 717 14.00 -29.74 -18.64
N GLN A 718 14.91 -29.45 -17.71
CA GLN A 718 14.89 -29.92 -16.32
C GLN A 718 14.05 -29.04 -15.38
N GLY A 719 13.24 -28.12 -15.93
CA GLY A 719 12.35 -27.26 -15.17
C GLY A 719 12.99 -25.99 -14.63
N ALA A 720 14.15 -25.56 -15.14
CA ALA A 720 14.86 -24.35 -14.75
C ALA A 720 15.06 -24.24 -13.22
N GLU A 721 15.81 -25.19 -12.64
CA GLU A 721 16.08 -25.24 -11.21
C GLU A 721 16.73 -23.93 -10.70
N SER A 722 16.19 -23.33 -9.64
CA SER A 722 16.60 -22.00 -9.14
C SER A 722 18.04 -21.95 -8.63
N LYS A 723 18.57 -23.06 -8.10
CA LYS A 723 19.96 -23.18 -7.62
C LYS A 723 21.00 -23.10 -8.75
N LYS A 724 20.57 -23.29 -10.00
CA LYS A 724 21.43 -23.23 -11.20
C LYS A 724 21.16 -22.00 -12.07
N ARG A 725 20.50 -20.98 -11.51
CA ARG A 725 20.10 -19.78 -12.27
C ARG A 725 21.27 -18.98 -12.84
N GLY A 726 22.49 -19.14 -12.33
CA GLY A 726 23.70 -18.50 -12.87
C GLY A 726 24.06 -18.93 -14.31
N ILE A 727 23.40 -19.95 -14.86
CA ILE A 727 23.42 -20.23 -16.32
C ILE A 727 22.93 -19.02 -17.13
N LEU A 728 22.06 -18.19 -16.56
CA LEU A 728 21.60 -16.95 -17.19
C LEU A 728 22.75 -15.96 -17.41
N SER A 729 23.77 -15.91 -16.54
CA SER A 729 24.97 -15.10 -16.80
C SER A 729 25.70 -15.55 -18.06
N LEU A 730 25.90 -16.86 -18.22
CA LEU A 730 26.53 -17.44 -19.41
C LEU A 730 25.72 -17.11 -20.66
N TYR A 731 24.40 -17.32 -20.60
CA TYR A 731 23.51 -17.03 -21.71
C TYR A 731 23.53 -15.54 -22.07
N GLY A 732 23.51 -14.65 -21.08
CA GLY A 732 23.55 -13.19 -21.27
C GLY A 732 24.84 -12.73 -21.95
N ILE A 733 26.01 -13.16 -21.45
CA ILE A 733 27.34 -12.75 -21.95
C ILE A 733 27.53 -13.11 -23.43
N TYR A 734 27.05 -14.28 -23.86
CA TYR A 734 27.21 -14.78 -25.24
C TYR A 734 25.94 -14.63 -26.09
N SER A 735 24.94 -13.88 -25.61
CA SER A 735 23.70 -13.68 -26.36
C SER A 735 23.88 -12.69 -27.50
N ASP A 736 23.40 -13.09 -28.68
CA ASP A 736 23.14 -12.20 -29.81
C ASP A 736 21.67 -11.77 -29.85
N ASP A 737 21.28 -11.08 -30.91
CA ASP A 737 19.92 -10.59 -31.12
C ASP A 737 18.86 -11.71 -31.11
N GLU A 738 19.16 -12.88 -31.68
CA GLU A 738 18.24 -14.02 -31.70
C GLU A 738 18.06 -14.62 -30.31
N MET A 739 19.16 -14.85 -29.59
CA MET A 739 19.15 -15.36 -28.21
C MET A 739 18.45 -14.38 -27.25
N ALA A 740 18.66 -13.07 -27.41
CA ALA A 740 17.98 -12.05 -26.61
C ALA A 740 16.45 -12.09 -26.80
N LEU A 741 15.97 -12.31 -28.04
CA LEU A 741 14.54 -12.46 -28.33
C LEU A 741 13.97 -13.76 -27.74
N GLN A 742 14.71 -14.86 -27.79
CA GLN A 742 14.32 -16.13 -27.16
C GLN A 742 14.20 -15.96 -25.64
N LEU A 743 15.18 -15.32 -25.00
CA LEU A 743 15.16 -15.08 -23.56
C LEU A 743 14.01 -14.15 -23.15
N LYS A 744 13.70 -13.14 -23.95
CA LYS A 744 12.52 -12.28 -23.75
C LYS A 744 11.22 -13.07 -23.74
N LYS A 745 11.01 -13.97 -24.71
CA LYS A 745 9.84 -14.86 -24.72
C LYS A 745 9.78 -15.73 -23.46
N GLN A 746 10.92 -16.24 -23.02
CA GLN A 746 11.00 -17.06 -21.81
C GLN A 746 10.70 -16.26 -20.53
N ILE A 747 11.12 -15.00 -20.46
CA ILE A 747 10.78 -14.06 -19.37
C ILE A 747 9.26 -13.90 -19.26
N ASP A 748 8.56 -13.76 -20.39
CA ASP A 748 7.09 -13.66 -20.42
C ASP A 748 6.41 -14.92 -19.88
N GLU A 749 6.89 -16.09 -20.26
CA GLU A 749 6.36 -17.36 -19.73
C GLU A 749 6.61 -17.51 -18.23
N TRP A 750 7.80 -17.17 -17.73
CA TRP A 750 8.11 -17.24 -16.30
C TRP A 750 7.33 -16.22 -15.47
N ALA A 751 7.10 -15.02 -16.01
CA ALA A 751 6.29 -14.01 -15.35
C ALA A 751 4.81 -14.45 -15.24
N LEU A 752 4.28 -15.11 -16.28
CA LEU A 752 2.92 -15.69 -16.24
C LEU A 752 2.84 -16.90 -15.30
N GLY A 753 3.89 -17.72 -15.23
CA GLY A 753 3.96 -18.92 -14.38
C GLY A 753 4.29 -18.67 -12.90
N MET A 754 4.17 -17.43 -12.40
CA MET A 754 4.53 -17.04 -11.02
C MET A 754 6.00 -17.29 -10.63
N ARG A 755 6.92 -17.37 -11.59
CA ARG A 755 8.38 -17.55 -11.36
C ARG A 755 9.14 -16.23 -11.46
N GLY A 756 8.61 -15.19 -10.81
CA GLY A 756 9.09 -13.80 -10.91
C GLY A 756 10.58 -13.60 -10.60
N ALA A 757 11.15 -14.36 -9.67
CA ALA A 757 12.57 -14.27 -9.31
C ALA A 757 13.52 -14.77 -10.41
N ILE A 758 13.12 -15.79 -11.19
CA ILE A 758 13.90 -16.28 -12.33
C ILE A 758 13.73 -15.34 -13.52
N ALA A 759 12.50 -14.83 -13.74
CA ALA A 759 12.25 -13.80 -14.74
C ALA A 759 13.08 -12.52 -14.49
N ALA A 760 13.18 -12.07 -13.23
CA ALA A 760 14.02 -10.95 -12.85
C ALA A 760 15.52 -11.21 -13.11
N ALA A 761 16.02 -12.40 -12.75
CA ALA A 761 17.40 -12.80 -13.05
C ALA A 761 17.70 -12.86 -14.56
N ALA A 762 16.72 -13.28 -15.37
CA ALA A 762 16.86 -13.31 -16.82
C ALA A 762 16.88 -11.90 -17.45
N VAL A 763 16.18 -10.94 -16.86
CA VAL A 763 16.31 -9.53 -17.25
C VAL A 763 17.70 -8.99 -16.93
N GLN A 764 18.26 -9.32 -15.77
CA GLN A 764 19.65 -8.97 -15.44
C GLN A 764 20.64 -9.59 -16.43
N ALA A 765 20.38 -10.83 -16.90
CA ALA A 765 21.20 -11.46 -17.92
C ALA A 765 21.13 -10.76 -19.28
N LEU A 766 19.96 -10.27 -19.70
CA LEU A 766 19.86 -9.43 -20.90
C LEU A 766 20.75 -8.18 -20.80
N ALA A 767 20.96 -7.64 -19.59
CA ALA A 767 21.81 -6.46 -19.38
C ALA A 767 23.30 -6.74 -19.61
N LEU A 768 23.71 -8.01 -19.46
CA LEU A 768 25.08 -8.47 -19.74
C LEU A 768 25.31 -8.68 -21.24
N SER A 769 24.25 -8.67 -22.06
CA SER A 769 24.32 -8.81 -23.52
C SER A 769 24.86 -7.55 -24.18
N SER A 770 25.60 -7.73 -25.28
CA SER A 770 25.95 -6.66 -26.21
C SER A 770 24.83 -6.35 -27.22
N SER A 771 23.73 -7.12 -27.22
CA SER A 771 22.60 -6.95 -28.13
C SER A 771 21.87 -5.63 -27.92
N HIS A 772 21.73 -4.85 -28.99
CA HIS A 772 20.92 -3.63 -29.00
C HIS A 772 19.43 -3.96 -28.78
N LEU A 773 18.93 -5.05 -29.39
CA LEU A 773 17.55 -5.53 -29.16
C LEU A 773 17.30 -5.99 -27.73
N GLY A 774 18.34 -6.52 -27.06
CA GLY A 774 18.35 -6.82 -25.64
C GLY A 774 18.09 -5.58 -24.80
N LEU A 775 18.87 -4.52 -24.99
CA LEU A 775 18.70 -3.25 -24.27
C LEU A 775 17.35 -2.60 -24.54
N MET A 776 16.88 -2.58 -25.79
CA MET A 776 15.53 -2.09 -26.12
C MET A 776 14.43 -2.89 -25.43
N SER A 777 14.63 -4.20 -25.27
CA SER A 777 13.68 -5.07 -24.58
C SER A 777 13.66 -4.81 -23.08
N ILE A 778 14.82 -4.64 -22.45
CA ILE A 778 14.92 -4.22 -21.03
C ILE A 778 14.25 -2.86 -20.84
N HIS A 779 14.52 -1.90 -21.73
CA HIS A 779 13.90 -0.58 -21.71
C HIS A 779 12.36 -0.68 -21.75
N SER A 780 11.80 -1.44 -22.69
CA SER A 780 10.34 -1.67 -22.73
C SER A 780 9.79 -2.31 -21.44
N MET A 781 10.54 -3.25 -20.84
CA MET A 781 10.15 -3.91 -19.60
C MET A 781 10.18 -2.99 -18.39
N ALA A 782 11.13 -2.06 -18.31
CA ALA A 782 11.26 -1.11 -17.19
C ALA A 782 10.03 -0.20 -17.02
N PHE A 783 9.31 0.09 -18.11
CA PHE A 783 8.16 0.99 -18.09
C PHE A 783 6.80 0.29 -18.10
N LYS A 784 6.62 -0.76 -18.91
CA LYS A 784 5.28 -1.30 -19.23
C LYS A 784 5.00 -2.68 -18.66
N TYR A 785 6.00 -3.33 -18.07
CA TYR A 785 5.85 -4.71 -17.68
C TYR A 785 4.94 -4.88 -16.47
N LYS A 786 3.89 -5.70 -16.57
CA LYS A 786 2.88 -5.83 -15.50
C LYS A 786 3.47 -6.37 -14.19
N HIS A 787 4.42 -7.31 -14.27
CA HIS A 787 5.01 -7.95 -13.09
C HIS A 787 6.06 -7.04 -12.42
N LYS A 788 5.82 -6.63 -11.17
CA LYS A 788 6.64 -5.65 -10.44
C LYS A 788 8.12 -6.05 -10.31
N GLN A 789 8.42 -7.31 -10.00
CA GLN A 789 9.81 -7.78 -9.85
C GLN A 789 10.61 -7.68 -11.15
N VAL A 790 9.98 -8.01 -12.29
CA VAL A 790 10.62 -7.95 -13.62
C VAL A 790 10.84 -6.49 -14.01
N ARG A 791 9.84 -5.63 -13.76
CA ARG A 791 9.95 -4.18 -13.99
C ARG A 791 11.10 -3.55 -13.18
N ASN A 792 11.23 -3.89 -11.90
CA ASN A 792 12.30 -3.37 -11.05
C ASN A 792 13.67 -3.87 -11.51
N ALA A 793 13.81 -5.17 -11.81
CA ALA A 793 15.05 -5.73 -12.35
C ALA A 793 15.45 -5.07 -13.68
N ALA A 794 14.48 -4.72 -14.53
CA ALA A 794 14.73 -3.99 -15.77
C ALA A 794 15.25 -2.57 -15.53
N LYS A 795 14.72 -1.85 -14.52
CA LYS A 795 15.23 -0.53 -14.12
C LYS A 795 16.66 -0.62 -13.61
N GLU A 796 16.95 -1.56 -12.71
CA GLU A 796 18.30 -1.80 -12.20
C GLU A 796 19.29 -2.14 -13.32
N ALA A 797 18.85 -2.98 -14.27
CA ALA A 797 19.64 -3.34 -15.45
C ALA A 797 19.98 -2.13 -16.33
N LEU A 798 19.03 -1.22 -16.58
CA LEU A 798 19.31 0.02 -17.32
C LEU A 798 20.29 0.93 -16.59
N SER A 799 20.13 1.08 -15.28
CA SER A 799 21.05 1.87 -14.44
C SER A 799 22.48 1.36 -14.52
N LEU A 800 22.65 0.03 -14.43
CA LEU A 800 23.95 -0.60 -14.58
C LEU A 800 24.51 -0.42 -16.00
N ALA A 801 23.68 -0.62 -17.02
CA ALA A 801 24.05 -0.46 -18.43
C ALA A 801 24.50 0.97 -18.78
N ALA A 802 23.91 1.99 -18.14
CA ALA A 802 24.32 3.39 -18.29
C ALA A 802 25.68 3.63 -17.62
N LYS A 803 25.84 3.19 -16.35
CA LYS A 803 27.10 3.29 -15.60
C LYS A 803 28.27 2.64 -16.31
N THR A 804 28.09 1.43 -16.86
CA THR A 804 29.15 0.72 -17.60
C THR A 804 29.58 1.46 -18.86
N ARG A 805 28.67 2.21 -19.50
CA ARG A 805 28.94 3.02 -20.69
C ARG A 805 29.47 4.42 -20.38
N GLY A 806 29.53 4.81 -19.10
CA GLY A 806 29.92 6.16 -18.70
C GLY A 806 28.96 7.25 -19.17
N ILE A 807 27.70 6.89 -19.47
CA ILE A 807 26.64 7.82 -19.85
C ILE A 807 25.56 7.83 -18.77
N THR A 808 24.77 8.89 -18.74
CA THR A 808 23.60 8.98 -17.86
C THR A 808 22.49 8.02 -18.31
N GLU A 809 21.61 7.62 -17.39
CA GLU A 809 20.44 6.78 -17.72
C GLU A 809 19.58 7.46 -18.80
N GLU A 810 19.40 8.77 -18.69
CA GLU A 810 18.66 9.58 -19.65
C GLU A 810 19.31 9.60 -21.04
N GLU A 811 20.64 9.65 -21.13
CA GLU A 811 21.37 9.54 -22.42
C GLU A 811 21.29 8.14 -23.02
N LEU A 812 21.33 7.09 -22.18
CA LEU A 812 21.12 5.72 -22.66
C LEU A 812 19.70 5.57 -23.24
N GLU A 813 18.69 6.12 -22.57
CA GLU A 813 17.31 6.09 -23.05
C GLU A 813 17.09 6.91 -24.32
N ASP A 814 17.85 8.00 -24.52
CA ASP A 814 17.87 8.77 -25.77
C ASP A 814 18.40 7.91 -26.93
N GLN A 815 19.43 7.10 -26.69
CA GLN A 815 20.00 6.20 -27.72
C GLN A 815 19.12 4.97 -28.03
N LEU A 816 18.16 4.64 -27.16
CA LEU A 816 17.31 3.44 -27.30
C LEU A 816 15.96 3.73 -27.98
N VAL A 817 15.77 4.92 -28.54
CA VAL A 817 14.54 5.28 -29.25
C VAL A 817 14.50 4.57 -30.62
N PRO A 818 13.57 3.62 -30.85
CA PRO A 818 13.45 2.95 -32.14
C PRO A 818 12.99 3.92 -33.23
N ASP A 819 13.38 3.66 -34.47
CA ASP A 819 12.81 4.31 -35.66
C ASP A 819 11.50 3.65 -36.13
N LEU A 820 11.12 2.50 -35.54
CA LEU A 820 10.00 1.64 -35.95
C LEU A 820 10.02 1.24 -37.45
N GLY A 821 11.21 1.23 -38.05
CA GLY A 821 11.41 0.96 -39.47
C GLY A 821 11.01 2.11 -40.40
N PHE A 822 10.79 3.32 -39.89
CA PHE A 822 10.67 4.52 -40.70
C PHE A 822 12.06 4.99 -41.15
N ASN A 823 12.17 5.42 -42.40
CA ASN A 823 13.39 6.06 -42.90
C ASN A 823 13.47 7.53 -42.43
N LYS A 824 14.56 8.23 -42.76
CA LYS A 824 14.77 9.66 -42.42
C LYS A 824 13.69 10.62 -42.95
N ARG A 825 12.88 10.21 -43.93
CA ARG A 825 11.74 11.00 -44.44
C ARG A 825 10.44 10.69 -43.70
N GLY A 826 10.49 9.86 -42.66
CA GLY A 826 9.31 9.40 -41.92
C GLY A 826 8.46 8.41 -42.71
N GLU A 827 9.03 7.69 -43.69
CA GLU A 827 8.30 6.76 -44.56
C GLU A 827 8.72 5.30 -44.31
N LYS A 828 7.76 4.38 -44.35
CA LYS A 828 7.96 2.92 -44.26
C LYS A 828 7.09 2.21 -45.29
N THR A 829 7.69 1.32 -46.07
CA THR A 829 6.97 0.47 -47.01
C THR A 829 6.31 -0.67 -46.26
N ILE A 830 5.01 -0.88 -46.51
CA ILE A 830 4.22 -2.00 -46.05
C ILE A 830 3.94 -2.87 -47.27
N ASP A 831 4.47 -4.09 -47.25
CA ASP A 831 4.25 -5.07 -48.30
C ASP A 831 2.84 -5.68 -48.15
N TYR A 832 2.10 -5.77 -49.25
CA TYR A 832 0.76 -6.38 -49.33
C TYR A 832 0.72 -7.46 -50.43
N GLY A 833 1.90 -7.95 -50.84
CA GLY A 833 2.10 -8.96 -51.86
C GLY A 833 2.02 -8.40 -53.28
N SER A 834 0.79 -8.28 -53.80
CA SER A 834 0.59 -7.79 -55.19
C SER A 834 0.70 -6.26 -55.32
N ARG A 835 0.70 -5.55 -54.19
CA ARG A 835 0.69 -4.08 -54.08
C ARG A 835 1.54 -3.66 -52.90
N THR A 836 2.15 -2.48 -52.97
CA THR A 836 2.83 -1.87 -51.82
C THR A 836 2.11 -0.61 -51.35
N PHE A 837 2.18 -0.34 -50.05
CA PHE A 837 1.65 0.90 -49.46
C PHE A 837 2.75 1.59 -48.67
N THR A 838 2.84 2.92 -48.78
CA THR A 838 3.79 3.70 -47.99
C THR A 838 3.09 4.28 -46.78
N ALA A 839 3.47 3.83 -45.59
CA ALA A 839 3.13 4.47 -44.34
C ALA A 839 4.02 5.69 -44.13
N TYR A 840 3.45 6.86 -43.85
CA TYR A 840 4.22 8.06 -43.57
C TYR A 840 3.76 8.71 -42.26
N LEU A 841 4.71 9.29 -41.54
CA LEU A 841 4.48 10.02 -40.30
C LEU A 841 4.05 11.46 -40.62
N THR A 842 2.91 11.88 -40.08
CA THR A 842 2.43 13.27 -40.20
C THR A 842 3.10 14.16 -39.14
N PRO A 843 3.10 15.50 -39.31
CA PRO A 843 3.55 16.45 -38.28
C PRO A 843 2.93 16.22 -36.89
N ASN A 844 1.64 15.86 -36.88
CA ASN A 844 0.91 15.50 -35.66
C ASN A 844 1.20 14.10 -35.10
N LEU A 845 2.35 13.50 -35.44
CA LEU A 845 2.81 12.18 -34.97
C LEU A 845 1.79 11.02 -35.21
N LYS A 846 1.04 11.08 -36.32
CA LYS A 846 0.10 10.03 -36.77
C LYS A 846 0.63 9.30 -38.00
N ILE A 847 0.19 8.06 -38.19
CA ILE A 847 0.52 7.27 -39.39
C ILE A 847 -0.64 7.33 -40.38
N GLU A 848 -0.36 7.88 -41.56
CA GLU A 848 -1.23 7.84 -42.73
C GLU A 848 -0.62 6.94 -43.82
N LEU A 849 -1.43 6.51 -44.79
CA LEU A 849 -1.00 5.59 -45.86
C LEU A 849 -1.16 6.27 -47.22
N LYS A 850 -0.21 6.02 -48.13
CA LYS A 850 -0.30 6.34 -49.57
C LYS A 850 -0.23 5.05 -50.39
N THR A 851 -0.98 5.01 -51.49
CA THR A 851 -0.81 3.99 -52.53
C THR A 851 0.42 4.31 -53.38
N GLU A 852 0.87 3.36 -54.22
CA GLU A 852 1.92 3.61 -55.24
C GLU A 852 1.58 4.80 -56.16
N GLU A 853 0.30 5.01 -56.46
CA GLU A 853 -0.22 6.16 -57.23
C GLU A 853 -0.21 7.50 -56.44
N GLY A 854 0.29 7.52 -55.20
CA GLY A 854 0.35 8.71 -54.34
C GLY A 854 -0.97 9.09 -53.65
N LYS A 855 -2.04 8.30 -53.82
CA LYS A 855 -3.36 8.59 -53.23
C LYS A 855 -3.39 8.25 -51.74
N ARG A 856 -3.81 9.22 -50.91
CA ARG A 856 -3.95 9.04 -49.45
C ARG A 856 -5.13 8.12 -49.11
N ILE A 857 -4.91 7.14 -48.24
CA ILE A 857 -5.93 6.22 -47.74
C ILE A 857 -5.88 6.10 -46.22
N LYS A 858 -7.03 5.88 -45.58
CA LYS A 858 -7.14 5.83 -44.09
C LYS A 858 -6.83 4.46 -43.49
N SER A 859 -6.94 3.39 -44.29
CA SER A 859 -6.69 2.01 -43.88
C SER A 859 -6.27 1.20 -45.09
N LEU A 860 -5.56 0.08 -44.85
CA LEU A 860 -5.32 -0.92 -45.88
C LEU A 860 -6.67 -1.40 -46.45
N PRO A 861 -6.81 -1.52 -47.78
CA PRO A 861 -8.02 -2.02 -48.42
C PRO A 861 -8.25 -3.50 -48.06
N LYS A 862 -9.47 -4.01 -48.27
CA LYS A 862 -9.71 -5.46 -48.14
C LYS A 862 -8.92 -6.24 -49.22
N PRO A 863 -8.38 -7.43 -48.92
CA PRO A 863 -7.77 -8.29 -49.94
C PRO A 863 -8.79 -8.61 -51.04
N ASN A 864 -8.37 -8.50 -52.30
CA ASN A 864 -9.14 -8.92 -53.47
C ASN A 864 -8.64 -10.28 -53.98
N ALA A 865 -9.28 -10.83 -55.02
CA ALA A 865 -8.95 -12.16 -55.55
C ALA A 865 -7.54 -12.28 -56.18
N LYS A 866 -6.79 -11.19 -56.33
CA LYS A 866 -5.41 -11.15 -56.83
C LYS A 866 -4.37 -10.90 -55.74
N ASP A 867 -4.80 -10.59 -54.52
CA ASP A 867 -3.91 -10.39 -53.38
C ASP A 867 -3.69 -11.72 -52.65
N ASP A 868 -2.49 -11.90 -52.08
CA ASP A 868 -2.23 -13.00 -51.15
C ASP A 868 -2.92 -12.72 -49.81
N ALA A 869 -3.71 -13.68 -49.34
CA ALA A 869 -4.49 -13.52 -48.12
C ALA A 869 -3.64 -13.57 -46.84
N GLU A 870 -2.50 -14.29 -46.88
CA GLU A 870 -1.60 -14.45 -45.75
C GLU A 870 -0.76 -13.18 -45.57
N GLU A 871 -0.12 -12.70 -46.64
CA GLU A 871 0.68 -11.46 -46.64
C GLU A 871 -0.19 -10.23 -46.29
N ALA A 872 -1.45 -10.21 -46.72
CA ALA A 872 -2.38 -9.11 -46.39
C ALA A 872 -2.75 -9.06 -44.89
N GLU A 873 -2.91 -10.20 -44.22
CA GLU A 873 -3.15 -10.23 -42.77
C GLU A 873 -1.86 -9.94 -41.99
N GLU A 874 -0.69 -10.36 -42.48
CA GLU A 874 0.61 -9.97 -41.91
C GLU A 874 0.83 -8.46 -41.97
N ALA A 875 0.61 -7.84 -43.14
CA ALA A 875 0.72 -6.39 -43.36
C ALA A 875 -0.18 -5.59 -42.40
N LYS A 876 -1.39 -6.09 -42.17
CA LYS A 876 -2.37 -5.49 -41.26
C LYS A 876 -1.98 -5.68 -39.80
N ALA A 877 -1.40 -6.83 -39.44
CA ALA A 877 -0.83 -7.07 -38.12
C ALA A 877 0.37 -6.16 -37.86
N GLU A 878 1.28 -6.02 -38.82
CA GLU A 878 2.45 -5.13 -38.77
C GLU A 878 2.01 -3.68 -38.57
N LEU A 879 1.11 -3.16 -39.42
CA LEU A 879 0.62 -1.78 -39.31
C LEU A 879 -0.09 -1.51 -37.97
N THR A 880 -0.85 -2.48 -37.46
CA THR A 880 -1.52 -2.35 -36.16
C THR A 880 -0.50 -2.34 -35.02
N SER A 881 0.53 -3.19 -35.09
CA SER A 881 1.63 -3.23 -34.15
C SER A 881 2.40 -1.91 -34.11
N ILE A 882 2.79 -1.38 -35.28
CA ILE A 882 3.53 -0.11 -35.39
C ILE A 882 2.71 1.05 -34.85
N LYS A 883 1.41 1.16 -35.20
CA LYS A 883 0.52 2.20 -34.65
C LYS A 883 0.44 2.15 -33.12
N LYS A 884 0.43 0.96 -32.53
CA LYS A 884 0.39 0.79 -31.07
C LYS A 884 1.73 1.15 -30.43
N GLN A 885 2.84 0.73 -31.03
CA GLN A 885 4.18 1.06 -30.55
C GLN A 885 4.45 2.56 -30.62
N LEU A 886 4.11 3.21 -31.74
CA LEU A 886 4.25 4.65 -31.94
C LEU A 886 3.47 5.44 -30.88
N ARG A 887 2.17 5.19 -30.68
CA ARG A 887 1.36 5.87 -29.65
C ARG A 887 2.02 5.79 -28.28
N SER A 888 2.51 4.61 -27.94
CA SER A 888 3.11 4.38 -26.63
C SER A 888 4.49 5.01 -26.50
N MET A 889 5.23 5.15 -27.59
CA MET A 889 6.48 5.89 -27.64
C MET A 889 6.24 7.40 -27.52
N ILE A 890 5.25 7.95 -28.22
CA ILE A 890 4.87 9.36 -28.15
C ILE A 890 4.57 9.74 -26.70
N THR A 891 3.71 8.98 -26.01
CA THR A 891 3.38 9.26 -24.60
C THR A 891 4.62 9.29 -23.70
N MET A 892 5.53 8.33 -23.90
CA MET A 892 6.75 8.21 -23.11
C MET A 892 7.73 9.36 -23.40
N GLN A 893 7.97 9.68 -24.68
CA GLN A 893 8.89 10.75 -25.07
C GLN A 893 8.35 12.14 -24.72
N THR A 894 7.03 12.35 -24.83
CA THR A 894 6.39 13.58 -24.35
C THR A 894 6.67 13.81 -22.87
N GLN A 895 6.52 12.78 -22.03
CA GLN A 895 6.78 12.87 -20.59
C GLN A 895 8.26 13.10 -20.28
N ARG A 896 9.17 12.46 -21.04
CA ARG A 896 10.63 12.64 -20.88
C ARG A 896 11.07 14.04 -21.27
N LEU A 897 10.61 14.57 -22.40
CA LEU A 897 10.91 15.92 -22.85
C LEU A 897 10.31 16.99 -21.93
N GLU A 898 9.11 16.77 -21.38
CA GLU A 898 8.54 17.67 -20.39
C GLU A 898 9.39 17.68 -19.11
N THR A 899 9.86 16.52 -18.66
CA THR A 899 10.77 16.42 -17.51
C THR A 899 12.11 17.10 -17.81
N ALA A 900 12.62 16.97 -19.03
CA ALA A 900 13.84 17.62 -19.49
C ALA A 900 13.72 19.17 -19.47
N LEU A 901 12.54 19.71 -19.84
CA LEU A 901 12.24 21.13 -19.71
C LEU A 901 12.27 21.56 -18.22
N SER A 902 11.53 20.86 -17.36
CA SER A 902 11.45 21.14 -15.92
C SER A 902 12.82 21.13 -15.26
N LEU A 903 13.65 20.15 -15.60
CA LEU A 903 14.99 19.98 -15.06
C LEU A 903 16.06 20.77 -15.82
N ASN A 904 15.73 21.63 -16.79
CA ASN A 904 16.75 22.35 -17.56
C ASN A 904 17.89 21.45 -18.09
N ARG A 905 17.52 20.36 -18.76
CA ARG A 905 18.46 19.41 -19.35
C ARG A 905 19.00 19.97 -20.67
N TYR A 906 20.28 19.73 -20.91
CA TYR A 906 20.97 20.13 -22.14
C TYR A 906 21.53 18.92 -22.89
N TRP A 907 21.60 19.03 -24.21
CA TRP A 907 22.25 18.06 -25.09
C TRP A 907 23.44 18.72 -25.78
N SER A 908 24.53 17.96 -25.98
CA SER A 908 25.57 18.37 -26.93
C SER A 908 24.96 18.47 -28.33
N GLN A 909 25.48 19.34 -29.19
CA GLN A 909 24.96 19.45 -30.57
C GLN A 909 24.98 18.13 -31.33
N ASN A 910 26.02 17.31 -31.13
CA ASN A 910 26.14 16.01 -31.80
C ASN A 910 25.06 15.04 -31.31
N THR A 911 24.84 15.00 -29.99
CA THR A 911 23.78 14.18 -29.39
C THR A 911 22.40 14.67 -29.84
N TRP A 912 22.17 15.98 -29.85
CA TRP A 912 20.91 16.57 -30.28
C TRP A 912 20.63 16.26 -31.74
N LYS A 913 21.61 16.43 -32.65
CA LYS A 913 21.44 16.08 -34.07
C LYS A 913 21.17 14.59 -34.26
N SER A 914 21.93 13.71 -33.60
CA SER A 914 21.69 12.26 -33.74
C SER A 914 20.31 11.85 -33.20
N LEU A 915 19.87 12.42 -32.09
CA LEU A 915 18.59 12.11 -31.49
C LEU A 915 17.42 12.72 -32.25
N PHE A 916 17.46 14.02 -32.51
CA PHE A 916 16.31 14.79 -33.01
C PHE A 916 16.33 14.98 -34.52
N VAL A 917 17.46 14.93 -35.20
CA VAL A 917 17.50 15.11 -36.67
C VAL A 917 17.54 13.76 -37.39
N GLU A 918 18.28 12.78 -36.88
CA GLU A 918 18.43 11.50 -37.58
C GLU A 918 17.30 10.50 -37.32
N ASN A 919 16.64 10.58 -36.16
CA ASN A 919 15.51 9.72 -35.83
C ASN A 919 14.19 10.36 -36.31
N PRO A 920 13.43 9.71 -37.21
CA PRO A 920 12.25 10.31 -37.83
C PRO A 920 11.10 10.59 -36.84
N ILE A 921 11.04 9.88 -35.73
CA ILE A 921 10.01 10.09 -34.70
C ILE A 921 10.38 11.31 -33.85
N MET A 922 11.64 11.38 -33.41
CA MET A 922 12.13 12.50 -32.59
C MET A 922 12.22 13.81 -33.39
N GLN A 923 12.40 13.74 -34.71
CA GLN A 923 12.36 14.90 -35.59
C GLN A 923 11.05 15.67 -35.51
N GLN A 924 9.92 14.96 -35.40
CA GLN A 924 8.63 15.62 -35.23
C GLN A 924 8.52 16.37 -33.89
N PHE A 925 9.16 15.85 -32.83
CA PHE A 925 9.28 16.59 -31.57
C PHE A 925 10.18 17.82 -31.71
N ALA A 926 11.28 17.70 -32.46
CA ALA A 926 12.19 18.81 -32.71
C ALA A 926 11.49 20.00 -33.38
N ILE A 927 10.64 19.72 -34.37
CA ILE A 927 9.84 20.72 -35.09
C ILE A 927 8.78 21.36 -34.19
N SER A 928 8.26 20.61 -33.22
CA SER A 928 7.13 21.04 -32.39
C SER A 928 7.50 21.94 -31.21
N PHE A 929 8.80 22.18 -30.97
CA PHE A 929 9.28 22.91 -29.80
C PHE A 929 10.22 24.06 -30.18
N ILE A 930 10.33 25.01 -29.25
CA ILE A 930 11.30 26.10 -29.31
C ILE A 930 12.54 25.69 -28.51
N TRP A 931 13.70 25.83 -29.14
CA TRP A 931 14.98 25.41 -28.59
C TRP A 931 15.84 26.63 -28.27
N GLY A 932 16.69 26.47 -27.25
CA GLY A 932 17.68 27.45 -26.85
C GLY A 932 19.07 26.91 -27.07
N GLU A 933 19.95 27.77 -27.55
CA GLU A 933 21.38 27.53 -27.58
C GLU A 933 22.04 28.16 -26.35
N TYR A 934 22.81 27.37 -25.61
CA TYR A 934 23.37 27.77 -24.33
C TYR A 934 24.88 27.60 -24.27
N LYS A 935 25.53 28.53 -23.55
CA LYS A 935 26.94 28.42 -23.19
C LYS A 935 27.11 28.77 -21.72
N GLU A 936 27.74 27.85 -20.97
CA GLU A 936 27.93 28.01 -19.51
C GLU A 936 26.60 28.30 -18.77
N GLY A 937 25.50 27.72 -19.24
CA GLY A 937 24.16 27.89 -18.66
C GLY A 937 23.46 29.21 -19.00
N LYS A 938 24.04 30.05 -19.87
CA LYS A 938 23.41 31.28 -20.37
C LYS A 938 22.83 31.06 -21.76
N LEU A 939 21.59 31.52 -21.96
CA LEU A 939 20.92 31.53 -23.25
C LEU A 939 21.65 32.50 -24.20
N LEU A 940 22.04 32.02 -25.38
CA LEU A 940 22.68 32.80 -26.44
C LEU A 940 21.72 33.16 -27.56
N ALA A 941 20.92 32.19 -27.99
CA ALA A 941 19.97 32.33 -29.09
C ALA A 941 18.80 31.37 -28.90
N MET A 942 17.66 31.73 -29.48
CA MET A 942 16.44 30.91 -29.51
C MET A 942 16.13 30.57 -30.96
N PHE A 943 15.72 29.34 -31.22
CA PHE A 943 15.41 28.88 -32.57
C PHE A 943 14.33 27.81 -32.61
N ARG A 944 13.68 27.66 -33.76
CA ARG A 944 12.84 26.52 -34.12
C ARG A 944 13.52 25.70 -35.20
N TYR A 945 13.40 24.37 -35.12
CA TYR A 945 13.88 23.47 -36.17
C TYR A 945 12.78 23.24 -37.21
N MET A 946 13.11 23.36 -38.49
CA MET A 946 12.14 23.32 -39.60
C MET A 946 12.14 21.96 -40.32
N GLU A 947 11.07 21.64 -41.06
CA GLU A 947 10.94 20.38 -41.81
C GLU A 947 12.02 20.18 -42.88
N ASP A 948 12.54 21.27 -43.45
CA ASP A 948 13.62 21.25 -44.44
C ASP A 948 15.02 21.11 -43.83
N GLY A 949 15.12 21.09 -42.49
CA GLY A 949 16.34 20.93 -41.74
C GLY A 949 17.04 22.24 -41.36
N THR A 950 16.47 23.40 -41.68
CA THR A 950 16.96 24.72 -41.26
C THR A 950 16.59 25.01 -39.80
N PHE A 951 17.29 25.96 -39.19
CA PHE A 951 16.96 26.50 -37.87
C PHE A 951 16.55 27.96 -38.07
N ASN A 952 15.42 28.39 -37.52
CA ASN A 952 14.92 29.75 -37.70
C ASN A 952 14.79 30.48 -36.36
N THR A 953 15.14 31.76 -36.32
CA THR A 953 14.96 32.63 -35.16
C THR A 953 13.50 33.08 -35.00
N ILE A 954 13.24 33.87 -33.95
CA ILE A 954 11.92 34.49 -33.71
C ILE A 954 11.52 35.46 -34.84
N GLU A 955 12.50 36.00 -35.57
CA GLU A 955 12.33 36.91 -36.72
C GLU A 955 12.22 36.14 -38.06
N GLU A 956 12.13 34.81 -38.01
CA GLU A 956 12.14 33.90 -39.16
C GLU A 956 13.42 33.91 -40.01
N GLU A 957 14.53 34.41 -39.46
CA GLU A 957 15.84 34.38 -40.11
C GLU A 957 16.55 33.04 -39.87
N GLU A 958 17.34 32.57 -40.84
CA GLU A 958 18.12 31.33 -40.71
C GLU A 958 19.23 31.49 -39.66
N HIS A 959 19.31 30.54 -38.72
CA HIS A 959 20.24 30.49 -37.59
C HIS A 959 21.27 29.37 -37.76
N GLU A 960 22.53 29.67 -37.53
CA GLU A 960 23.59 28.66 -37.46
C GLU A 960 24.01 28.40 -36.00
N LEU A 961 24.06 27.12 -35.61
CA LEU A 961 24.52 26.73 -34.29
C LEU A 961 26.01 27.05 -34.09
N THR A 962 26.33 27.77 -33.03
CA THR A 962 27.70 28.17 -32.68
C THR A 962 28.48 26.97 -32.12
N PRO A 963 29.74 26.70 -32.52
CA PRO A 963 30.52 25.59 -31.96
C PRO A 963 30.66 25.66 -30.42
N ASP A 964 30.82 24.51 -29.78
CA ASP A 964 31.01 24.35 -28.32
C ASP A 964 29.85 24.87 -27.44
N THR A 965 28.63 24.91 -27.99
CA THR A 965 27.40 25.18 -27.23
C THR A 965 26.60 23.91 -26.99
N VAL A 966 25.61 24.00 -26.09
CA VAL A 966 24.64 22.94 -25.82
C VAL A 966 23.24 23.43 -26.15
N ILE A 967 22.34 22.50 -26.49
CA ILE A 967 20.96 22.79 -26.87
C ILE A 967 20.03 22.35 -25.75
N GLY A 968 19.03 23.16 -25.42
CA GLY A 968 18.01 22.84 -24.41
C GLY A 968 16.62 23.31 -24.85
N LEU A 969 15.57 22.85 -24.17
CA LEU A 969 14.23 23.38 -24.37
C LEU A 969 14.09 24.73 -23.67
N ILE A 970 13.52 25.72 -24.35
CA ILE A 970 13.25 27.04 -23.76
C ILE A 970 12.15 26.95 -22.70
N HIS A 971 12.41 27.51 -21.52
CA HIS A 971 11.42 27.67 -20.47
C HIS A 971 10.78 29.08 -20.52
N PRO A 972 9.46 29.25 -20.26
CA PRO A 972 8.83 30.58 -20.33
C PRO A 972 9.41 31.63 -19.37
N LEU A 973 10.05 31.21 -18.27
CA LEU A 973 10.78 32.13 -17.38
C LEU A 973 11.97 32.82 -18.05
N GLU A 974 12.45 32.29 -19.17
CA GLU A 974 13.55 32.85 -19.95
C GLU A 974 13.06 33.81 -21.04
N LEU A 975 11.74 33.92 -21.22
CA LEU A 975 11.09 34.74 -22.23
C LEU A 975 10.47 35.98 -21.60
N SER A 976 10.59 37.12 -22.30
CA SER A 976 9.70 38.26 -22.08
C SER A 976 8.27 37.95 -22.56
N GLU A 977 7.29 38.73 -22.10
CA GLU A 977 5.90 38.60 -22.58
C GLU A 977 5.81 38.81 -24.11
N GLU A 978 6.59 39.74 -24.66
CA GLU A 978 6.63 40.02 -26.11
C GLU A 978 7.19 38.84 -26.90
N GLU A 979 8.34 38.27 -26.49
CA GLU A 979 8.92 37.09 -27.14
C GLU A 979 8.00 35.87 -27.05
N ARG A 980 7.29 35.73 -25.92
CA ARG A 980 6.35 34.63 -25.72
C ARG A 980 5.17 34.67 -26.69
N GLU A 981 4.59 35.84 -26.93
CA GLU A 981 3.51 36.00 -27.91
C GLU A 981 4.00 35.82 -29.35
N LEU A 982 5.19 36.32 -29.70
CA LEU A 982 5.77 36.14 -31.03
C LEU A 982 6.03 34.65 -31.36
N TRP A 983 6.61 33.90 -30.42
CA TRP A 983 6.79 32.46 -30.61
C TRP A 983 5.46 31.70 -30.73
N LYS A 984 4.42 32.18 -30.03
CA LYS A 984 3.07 31.60 -30.11
C LYS A 984 2.45 31.85 -31.49
N GLU A 985 2.52 33.08 -31.99
CA GLU A 985 2.08 33.44 -33.33
C GLU A 985 2.78 32.58 -34.39
N GLN A 986 4.10 32.43 -34.31
CA GLN A 986 4.86 31.60 -35.25
C GLN A 986 4.51 30.10 -35.17
N LEU A 987 4.15 29.57 -33.99
CA LEU A 987 3.68 28.18 -33.88
C LEU A 987 2.29 28.02 -34.50
N ASP A 988 1.39 28.97 -34.28
CA ASP A 988 0.04 28.98 -34.83
C ASP A 988 0.04 29.13 -36.36
N ASP A 989 0.87 30.02 -36.92
CA ASP A 989 1.01 30.26 -38.36
C ASP A 989 1.45 29.03 -39.15
N TYR A 990 2.25 28.16 -38.51
CA TYR A 990 2.72 26.91 -39.09
C TYR A 990 1.86 25.70 -38.68
N GLU A 991 0.71 25.94 -38.03
CA GLU A 991 -0.23 24.92 -37.52
C GLU A 991 0.46 23.87 -36.61
N VAL A 992 1.48 24.29 -35.85
CA VAL A 992 2.28 23.42 -35.00
C VAL A 992 1.64 23.28 -33.62
N THR A 993 1.23 22.06 -33.27
CA THR A 993 0.72 21.75 -31.92
C THR A 993 1.81 21.18 -31.03
N GLN A 994 2.15 21.87 -29.94
CA GLN A 994 3.17 21.39 -29.00
C GLN A 994 2.68 20.11 -28.25
N PRO A 995 3.50 19.04 -28.17
CA PRO A 995 3.14 17.79 -27.49
C PRO A 995 2.78 17.96 -26.00
N PHE A 996 3.34 18.98 -25.35
CA PHE A 996 2.95 19.48 -24.04
C PHE A 996 3.04 21.01 -24.05
N PRO A 997 2.35 21.74 -23.14
CA PRO A 997 2.44 23.18 -23.07
C PRO A 997 3.89 23.59 -22.70
N GLN A 998 4.64 24.09 -23.69
CA GLN A 998 5.95 24.70 -23.47
C GLN A 998 5.78 26.21 -23.33
N ILE A 999 5.29 26.87 -24.38
CA ILE A 999 5.16 28.34 -24.40
C ILE A 999 3.95 28.81 -23.58
N ASP A 1000 2.81 28.11 -23.64
CA ASP A 1000 1.63 28.41 -22.81
C ASP A 1000 1.75 27.90 -21.36
N ARG A 1001 2.92 27.40 -20.96
CA ARG A 1001 3.15 26.91 -19.60
C ARG A 1001 3.09 28.05 -18.60
N GLU A 1002 2.32 27.88 -17.55
CA GLU A 1002 2.19 28.87 -16.49
C GLU A 1002 3.43 28.89 -15.60
N VAL A 1003 3.83 30.09 -15.19
CA VAL A 1003 5.00 30.32 -14.36
C VAL A 1003 4.59 30.90 -13.01
N PHE A 1004 5.28 30.48 -11.95
CA PHE A 1004 5.04 30.97 -10.60
C PHE A 1004 6.30 31.64 -10.06
N GLN A 1005 6.11 32.78 -9.43
CA GLN A 1005 7.14 33.51 -8.69
C GLN A 1005 6.79 33.51 -7.21
N VAL A 1006 7.80 33.55 -6.35
CA VAL A 1006 7.63 33.57 -4.88
C VAL A 1006 6.90 34.85 -4.48
N GLU A 1007 5.80 34.71 -3.73
CA GLU A 1007 5.01 35.81 -3.18
C GLU A 1007 5.58 36.30 -1.83
N GLU A 1008 5.26 37.53 -1.42
CA GLU A 1008 5.87 38.15 -0.22
C GLU A 1008 5.57 37.40 1.08
N ASP A 1009 4.39 36.77 1.17
CA ASP A 1009 3.86 36.04 2.33
C ASP A 1009 4.38 34.60 2.44
N GLU A 1010 5.09 34.10 1.43
CA GLU A 1010 5.65 32.74 1.39
C GLU A 1010 7.03 32.66 2.08
N GLU A 1011 7.06 32.92 3.39
CA GLU A 1011 8.32 32.95 4.13
C GLU A 1011 8.90 31.55 4.42
N VAL A 1012 8.06 30.59 4.80
CA VAL A 1012 8.48 29.26 5.28
C VAL A 1012 7.89 28.12 4.48
N THR A 1013 6.60 28.20 4.16
CA THR A 1013 5.85 27.17 3.43
C THR A 1013 4.95 27.85 2.39
N VAL A 1014 4.54 27.10 1.37
CA VAL A 1014 3.62 27.60 0.33
C VAL A 1014 2.25 26.97 0.53
N GLU A 1015 1.23 27.80 0.75
CA GLU A 1015 -0.15 27.38 1.04
C GLU A 1015 -1.13 27.65 -0.10
N ARG A 1016 -0.66 28.05 -1.30
CA ARG A 1016 -1.53 28.46 -2.44
C ARG A 1016 -2.61 27.43 -2.81
N PHE A 1017 -2.28 26.15 -2.68
CA PHE A 1017 -3.17 25.03 -3.01
C PHE A 1017 -3.79 24.38 -1.76
N ALA A 1018 -3.47 24.88 -0.56
CA ALA A 1018 -3.95 24.29 0.69
C ALA A 1018 -5.47 24.40 0.82
N GLY A 1019 -6.09 23.32 1.29
CA GLY A 1019 -7.53 23.19 1.40
C GLY A 1019 -8.21 22.58 0.17
N ILE A 1020 -7.50 22.39 -0.95
CA ILE A 1020 -8.12 21.79 -2.13
C ILE A 1020 -8.44 20.32 -1.87
N GLN A 1021 -9.71 19.94 -2.06
CA GLN A 1021 -10.16 18.56 -1.99
C GLN A 1021 -10.04 17.88 -3.36
N ILE A 1022 -9.55 16.65 -3.37
CA ILE A 1022 -9.40 15.86 -4.59
C ILE A 1022 -9.53 14.38 -4.28
N ASN A 1023 -10.03 13.62 -5.26
CA ASN A 1023 -10.04 12.17 -5.15
C ASN A 1023 -8.62 11.61 -4.99
N GLY A 1024 -8.38 10.80 -3.94
CA GLY A 1024 -7.03 10.30 -3.60
C GLY A 1024 -6.37 9.51 -4.74
N ARG A 1025 -7.14 8.74 -5.52
CA ARG A 1025 -6.62 7.99 -6.67
C ARG A 1025 -6.13 8.92 -7.79
N SER A 1026 -6.84 10.01 -8.01
CA SER A 1026 -6.45 11.04 -8.97
C SER A 1026 -5.18 11.75 -8.52
N LEU A 1027 -5.09 12.14 -7.24
CA LEU A 1027 -3.90 12.77 -6.67
C LEU A 1027 -2.68 11.85 -6.80
N PHE A 1028 -2.77 10.62 -6.29
CA PHE A 1028 -1.67 9.65 -6.37
C PHE A 1028 -1.23 9.37 -7.81
N GLY A 1029 -2.19 9.17 -8.71
CA GLY A 1029 -1.92 8.91 -10.13
C GLY A 1029 -1.21 10.08 -10.82
N LYS A 1030 -1.66 11.32 -10.58
CA LYS A 1030 -1.05 12.52 -11.18
C LYS A 1030 0.31 12.84 -10.57
N MET A 1031 0.45 12.82 -9.24
CA MET A 1031 1.73 13.06 -8.56
C MET A 1031 2.80 12.07 -9.04
N THR A 1032 2.47 10.78 -9.08
CA THR A 1032 3.38 9.75 -9.60
C THR A 1032 3.73 9.99 -11.07
N LYS A 1033 2.75 10.41 -11.90
CA LYS A 1033 3.00 10.76 -13.31
C LYS A 1033 3.96 11.95 -13.44
N TYR A 1034 3.91 12.93 -12.54
CA TYR A 1034 4.80 14.09 -12.54
C TYR A 1034 6.14 13.83 -11.81
N GLY A 1035 6.46 12.58 -11.50
CA GLY A 1035 7.74 12.19 -10.92
C GLY A 1035 7.85 12.38 -9.40
N TRP A 1036 6.73 12.60 -8.72
CA TRP A 1036 6.70 12.63 -7.26
C TRP A 1036 6.63 11.21 -6.69
N SER A 1037 7.30 11.03 -5.56
CA SER A 1037 7.31 9.79 -4.79
C SER A 1037 6.45 9.93 -3.55
N ARG A 1038 5.87 8.83 -3.08
CA ARG A 1038 5.20 8.78 -1.78
C ARG A 1038 6.21 8.95 -0.64
N GLY A 1039 5.85 9.70 0.39
CA GLY A 1039 6.64 9.83 1.62
C GLY A 1039 6.67 8.56 2.48
N SER A 1040 7.19 8.69 3.70
CA SER A 1040 7.30 7.58 4.65
C SER A 1040 5.94 6.98 4.98
N VAL A 1041 5.91 5.65 5.07
CA VAL A 1041 4.72 4.91 5.52
C VAL A 1041 4.80 4.83 7.03
N GLN A 1042 3.85 5.47 7.70
CA GLN A 1042 3.77 5.58 9.14
C GLN A 1042 2.78 4.54 9.69
N ASP A 1043 2.29 4.77 10.92
CA ASP A 1043 1.32 3.91 11.59
C ASP A 1043 0.08 3.63 10.74
N ALA A 1044 -0.51 2.45 10.95
CA ALA A 1044 -1.63 1.92 10.16
C ALA A 1044 -1.39 1.80 8.64
N GLY A 1045 -0.14 1.94 8.18
CA GLY A 1045 0.20 1.83 6.76
C GLY A 1045 -0.24 3.06 5.95
N VAL A 1046 -0.38 4.21 6.59
CA VAL A 1046 -0.77 5.49 5.98
C VAL A 1046 0.48 6.33 5.68
N TYR A 1047 0.46 7.10 4.60
CA TYR A 1047 1.48 8.13 4.33
C TYR A 1047 0.80 9.48 4.12
N TYR A 1048 1.46 10.56 4.55
CA TYR A 1048 0.87 11.91 4.61
C TYR A 1048 1.55 12.92 3.69
N THR A 1049 2.58 12.49 2.96
CA THR A 1049 3.37 13.40 2.11
C THR A 1049 3.68 12.79 0.76
N PHE A 1050 3.82 13.64 -0.25
CA PHE A 1050 4.52 13.36 -1.49
C PHE A 1050 5.80 14.17 -1.54
N TYR A 1051 6.88 13.63 -2.09
CA TYR A 1051 8.14 14.34 -2.22
C TYR A 1051 8.74 14.19 -3.62
N LYS A 1052 9.52 15.19 -4.03
CA LYS A 1052 10.29 15.20 -5.28
C LYS A 1052 11.62 15.87 -5.01
N GLU A 1053 12.71 15.19 -5.37
CA GLU A 1053 14.08 15.66 -5.18
C GLU A 1053 14.81 15.76 -6.51
N ASP A 1054 15.55 16.85 -6.70
CA ASP A 1054 16.54 17.01 -7.76
C ASP A 1054 17.94 16.99 -7.14
N THR A 1055 18.63 15.86 -7.29
CA THR A 1055 19.98 15.66 -6.75
C THR A 1055 21.03 16.55 -7.43
N ARG A 1056 20.77 17.09 -8.64
CA ARG A 1056 21.72 17.95 -9.36
C ARG A 1056 21.72 19.37 -8.80
N THR A 1057 20.55 19.88 -8.42
CA THR A 1057 20.42 21.18 -7.73
C THR A 1057 20.55 21.06 -6.22
N GLY A 1058 20.40 19.84 -5.68
CA GLY A 1058 20.42 19.60 -4.24
C GLY A 1058 19.15 20.07 -3.53
N LEU A 1059 18.04 20.22 -4.27
CA LEU A 1059 16.76 20.73 -3.77
C LEU A 1059 15.69 19.65 -3.77
N GLY A 1060 14.88 19.63 -2.71
CA GLY A 1060 13.71 18.78 -2.55
C GLY A 1060 12.47 19.62 -2.25
N ALA A 1061 11.32 19.10 -2.64
CA ALA A 1061 10.01 19.64 -2.29
C ALA A 1061 9.14 18.52 -1.70
N GLU A 1062 8.35 18.87 -0.69
CA GLU A 1062 7.37 17.99 -0.05
C GLU A 1062 5.99 18.66 -0.09
N LEU A 1063 4.97 17.91 -0.49
CA LEU A 1063 3.56 18.29 -0.40
C LEU A 1063 2.89 17.47 0.70
N ALA A 1064 2.34 18.14 1.72
CA ALA A 1064 1.54 17.51 2.75
C ALA A 1064 0.08 17.35 2.31
N PHE A 1065 -0.60 16.30 2.79
CA PHE A 1065 -2.03 16.06 2.57
C PHE A 1065 -2.65 15.23 3.72
N GLU A 1066 -3.97 15.09 3.72
CA GLU A 1066 -4.77 14.42 4.78
C GLU A 1066 -4.38 12.96 5.05
N GLY A 1067 -3.65 12.34 4.12
CA GLY A 1067 -3.11 11.00 4.23
C GLY A 1067 -3.93 9.96 3.49
N ALA A 1068 -3.28 8.87 3.07
CA ALA A 1068 -3.95 7.74 2.45
C ALA A 1068 -3.29 6.40 2.85
N PRO A 1069 -4.08 5.33 3.10
CA PRO A 1069 -3.54 4.00 3.34
C PRO A 1069 -2.96 3.42 2.06
N VAL A 1070 -1.77 2.79 2.17
CA VAL A 1070 -1.10 2.16 1.03
C VAL A 1070 -1.99 1.07 0.43
N GLY A 1071 -2.27 1.18 -0.87
CA GLY A 1071 -3.11 0.25 -1.62
C GLY A 1071 -4.61 0.56 -1.57
N TYR A 1072 -5.03 1.56 -0.79
CA TYR A 1072 -6.42 2.01 -0.66
C TYR A 1072 -6.55 3.51 -0.99
N GLU A 1073 -5.65 4.04 -1.82
CA GLU A 1073 -5.58 5.47 -2.16
C GLU A 1073 -6.85 5.99 -2.86
N GLY A 1074 -7.74 5.11 -3.33
CA GLY A 1074 -8.97 5.47 -4.03
C GLY A 1074 -10.25 5.35 -3.23
N GLU A 1075 -10.20 5.00 -1.94
CA GLU A 1075 -11.41 4.85 -1.13
C GLU A 1075 -11.92 6.18 -0.55
N GLU A 1076 -11.07 7.20 -0.47
CA GLU A 1076 -11.38 8.48 0.18
C GLU A 1076 -10.96 9.68 -0.69
N ASP A 1077 -11.71 10.77 -0.56
CA ASP A 1077 -11.30 12.08 -1.05
C ASP A 1077 -10.41 12.74 0.01
N VAL A 1078 -9.33 13.37 -0.43
CA VAL A 1078 -8.27 13.89 0.44
C VAL A 1078 -8.06 15.37 0.21
N CYS A 1079 -7.71 16.08 1.29
CA CYS A 1079 -7.31 17.48 1.25
C CYS A 1079 -5.79 17.62 1.12
N VAL A 1080 -5.31 18.48 0.21
CA VAL A 1080 -3.89 18.90 0.17
C VAL A 1080 -3.64 20.08 1.12
N PHE A 1081 -2.43 20.18 1.66
CA PHE A 1081 -2.03 21.18 2.63
C PHE A 1081 -0.86 22.03 2.09
N GLU A 1082 0.18 22.25 2.90
CA GLU A 1082 1.34 23.08 2.57
C GLU A 1082 2.41 22.35 1.76
N ILE A 1083 3.23 23.15 1.07
CA ILE A 1083 4.44 22.71 0.39
C ILE A 1083 5.66 23.23 1.14
N GLN A 1084 6.65 22.37 1.36
CA GLN A 1084 7.92 22.72 2.00
C GLN A 1084 9.10 22.38 1.09
N PHE A 1085 10.14 23.20 1.11
CA PHE A 1085 11.38 22.97 0.38
C PHE A 1085 12.51 22.61 1.34
N TYR A 1086 13.41 21.73 0.90
CA TYR A 1086 14.49 21.20 1.72
C TYR A 1086 15.72 20.81 0.89
N LYS A 1087 16.83 20.49 1.54
CA LYS A 1087 18.05 20.00 0.89
C LYS A 1087 17.86 18.54 0.47
N ALA A 1088 17.97 18.23 -0.81
CA ALA A 1088 17.82 16.85 -1.32
C ALA A 1088 18.78 15.88 -0.60
N GLY A 1089 18.31 14.65 -0.36
CA GLY A 1089 19.07 13.61 0.34
C GLY A 1089 19.24 13.80 1.86
N THR A 1090 18.65 14.84 2.47
CA THR A 1090 18.75 15.07 3.93
C THR A 1090 17.60 14.50 4.75
N VAL A 1091 16.52 14.06 4.10
CA VAL A 1091 15.34 13.49 4.78
C VAL A 1091 15.30 11.98 4.53
N SER A 1092 15.32 11.17 5.59
CA SER A 1092 15.21 9.70 5.45
C SER A 1092 13.76 9.28 5.17
N ARG A 1093 13.59 8.32 4.25
CA ARG A 1093 12.28 7.83 3.81
C ARG A 1093 12.21 6.31 3.95
N GLY A 1094 11.16 5.81 4.61
CA GLY A 1094 11.04 4.39 4.91
C GLY A 1094 9.69 3.98 5.48
N SER A 1095 9.56 2.70 5.85
CA SER A 1095 8.45 2.22 6.68
C SER A 1095 8.80 2.43 8.14
N TYR A 1096 7.94 3.12 8.89
CA TYR A 1096 8.18 3.58 10.26
C TYR A 1096 9.36 4.54 10.39
N ASP A 1097 9.60 5.33 9.35
CA ASP A 1097 10.59 6.42 9.35
C ASP A 1097 9.85 7.75 9.53
N TYR A 1098 10.16 8.45 10.62
CA TYR A 1098 9.47 9.67 11.07
C TYR A 1098 10.35 10.92 10.90
N ASP A 1099 11.33 10.86 10.00
CA ASP A 1099 12.21 12.00 9.76
C ASP A 1099 11.48 13.15 9.05
N GLU A 1100 11.43 14.31 9.71
CA GLU A 1100 10.73 15.51 9.26
C GLU A 1100 11.72 16.59 8.76
N ILE A 1101 11.18 17.60 8.06
CA ILE A 1101 11.94 18.76 7.57
C ILE A 1101 12.10 19.78 8.72
N ASP A 1102 13.15 19.60 9.50
CA ASP A 1102 13.57 20.55 10.53
C ASP A 1102 14.19 21.85 9.94
N HIS A 1103 14.54 22.79 10.81
CA HIS A 1103 15.13 24.07 10.43
C HIS A 1103 16.49 23.97 9.73
N GLU A 1104 17.29 22.91 9.93
CA GLU A 1104 18.61 22.75 9.32
C GLU A 1104 18.52 22.21 7.88
N LYS A 1105 17.54 21.34 7.65
CA LYS A 1105 17.25 20.73 6.34
C LYS A 1105 16.45 21.65 5.43
N ARG A 1106 15.62 22.53 6.00
CA ARG A 1106 14.71 23.42 5.26
C ARG A 1106 15.47 24.41 4.37
N VAL A 1107 14.88 24.68 3.21
CA VAL A 1107 15.25 25.75 2.30
C VAL A 1107 14.05 26.68 2.18
N LEU A 1108 14.24 27.98 2.38
CA LEU A 1108 13.13 28.94 2.29
C LEU A 1108 12.72 29.14 0.83
N PRO A 1109 11.42 29.38 0.51
CA PRO A 1109 10.97 29.63 -0.87
C PRO A 1109 11.83 30.66 -1.63
N LYS A 1110 12.21 31.76 -0.97
CA LYS A 1110 13.08 32.82 -1.53
C LYS A 1110 14.53 32.37 -1.84
N GLN A 1111 14.95 31.21 -1.36
CA GLN A 1111 16.27 30.61 -1.60
C GLN A 1111 16.23 29.50 -2.66
N VAL A 1112 15.04 29.09 -3.10
CA VAL A 1112 14.82 28.11 -4.15
C VAL A 1112 15.04 28.78 -5.51
N SER A 1113 15.58 28.06 -6.49
CA SER A 1113 15.70 28.60 -7.85
C SER A 1113 14.31 28.84 -8.47
N GLU A 1114 14.15 29.95 -9.19
CA GLU A 1114 12.85 30.35 -9.78
C GLU A 1114 12.21 29.25 -10.62
N ARG A 1115 13.04 28.55 -11.42
CA ARG A 1115 12.56 27.42 -12.23
C ARG A 1115 12.07 26.26 -11.36
N PHE A 1116 12.83 25.83 -10.36
CA PHE A 1116 12.41 24.72 -9.50
C PHE A 1116 11.13 25.07 -8.75
N PHE A 1117 11.04 26.28 -8.20
CA PHE A 1117 9.84 26.79 -7.53
C PHE A 1117 8.62 26.76 -8.45
N SER A 1118 8.75 27.36 -9.65
CA SER A 1118 7.69 27.40 -10.66
C SER A 1118 7.21 26.01 -11.07
N GLU A 1119 8.14 25.09 -11.30
CA GLU A 1119 7.83 23.73 -11.76
C GLU A 1119 7.13 22.88 -10.71
N ILE A 1120 7.52 23.02 -9.44
CA ILE A 1120 6.84 22.33 -8.32
C ILE A 1120 5.40 22.80 -8.19
N LEU A 1121 5.15 24.10 -8.29
CA LEU A 1121 3.80 24.67 -8.21
C LEU A 1121 2.97 24.34 -9.44
N TYR A 1122 3.57 24.32 -10.63
CA TYR A 1122 2.91 23.89 -11.85
C TYR A 1122 2.46 22.43 -11.80
N ASP A 1123 3.30 21.52 -11.27
CA ASP A 1123 2.90 20.12 -11.03
C ASP A 1123 1.69 20.02 -10.10
N ILE A 1124 1.69 20.78 -9.01
CA ILE A 1124 0.62 20.74 -8.00
C ILE A 1124 -0.66 21.37 -8.53
N LYS A 1125 -0.59 22.47 -9.28
CA LYS A 1125 -1.76 23.05 -9.96
C LYS A 1125 -2.44 22.02 -10.86
N ARG A 1126 -1.68 21.35 -11.73
CA ARG A 1126 -2.22 20.32 -12.64
C ARG A 1126 -2.75 19.10 -11.90
N ALA A 1127 -2.08 18.72 -10.80
CA ALA A 1127 -2.57 17.67 -9.92
C ALA A 1127 -3.97 18.03 -9.39
N THR A 1128 -4.16 19.29 -8.99
CA THR A 1128 -5.36 19.82 -8.31
C THR A 1128 -6.42 20.43 -9.24
N GLU A 1129 -6.22 20.48 -10.56
CA GLU A 1129 -7.20 20.98 -11.54
C GLU A 1129 -8.57 20.27 -11.48
N SER A 1130 -8.57 18.99 -11.14
CA SER A 1130 -9.78 18.16 -11.04
C SER A 1130 -10.30 18.12 -9.60
N ASN A 1131 -10.31 19.27 -8.93
CA ASN A 1131 -10.72 19.37 -7.52
C ASN A 1131 -12.24 19.20 -7.34
N LEU A 1132 -12.60 18.84 -6.11
CA LEU A 1132 -13.96 18.62 -5.64
C LEU A 1132 -14.49 19.81 -4.81
N GLY A 1133 -13.69 20.89 -4.72
CA GLY A 1133 -13.96 22.04 -3.87
C GLY A 1133 -12.78 22.39 -2.97
N ARG A 1134 -13.01 23.34 -2.06
CA ARG A 1134 -12.05 23.75 -1.04
C ARG A 1134 -12.64 23.53 0.35
N ASP A 1135 -11.90 22.85 1.21
CA ASP A 1135 -12.20 22.71 2.63
C ASP A 1135 -11.69 23.95 3.36
N GLU A 1136 -12.61 24.81 3.81
CA GLU A 1136 -12.27 26.05 4.54
C GLU A 1136 -11.65 25.77 5.92
N ASN A 1137 -11.85 24.56 6.48
CA ASN A 1137 -11.33 24.16 7.79
C ASN A 1137 -10.04 23.33 7.71
N TRP A 1138 -9.37 23.32 6.56
CA TRP A 1138 -8.18 22.49 6.32
C TRP A 1138 -7.08 22.66 7.38
N ARG A 1139 -6.91 23.86 7.95
CA ARG A 1139 -5.93 24.13 9.02
C ARG A 1139 -6.20 23.36 10.32
N SER A 1140 -7.45 22.95 10.56
CA SER A 1140 -7.80 22.13 11.75
C SER A 1140 -7.54 20.63 11.53
N LYS A 1141 -7.34 20.23 10.27
CA LYS A 1141 -7.07 18.84 9.85
C LYS A 1141 -5.58 18.56 9.68
N ARG A 1142 -4.77 19.60 9.50
CA ARG A 1142 -3.31 19.54 9.51
C ARG A 1142 -2.81 19.46 10.94
#